data_AF-A0A2V0NMI7-F1
#
_entry.id   AF-A0A2V0NMI7-F1
#
_cell.length_a   1.000
_cell.length_b   1.000
_cell.length_c   1.000
_cell.angle_alpha   90.00
_cell.angle_beta   90.00
_cell.angle_gamma   90.00
#
_symmetry.space_group_name_H-M   'P 1'
#
loop_
_entity.id
_entity.type
_entity.pdbx_description
1 polymer ?
#
loop_
_entity_poly.entity_id
_entity_poly.type
_entity_poly.pdbx_seq_one_letter_code
_entity_poly.pdbx_strand_id
1 'polypeptide(L)'
;MALPAWWTPDLPDLVSRRDSMPAVERWQTAYVRYKTQPEAAATGTGWQLAESRFFAAKLAAEDGGAFAEDTLLYDGLAPARVTLRIVEAPAEFAVPVKQDRRLTPNFKIRVDVFFEDRCSFPLTLKAYILSQQERDGAAQWVPDDFLDPEIQQQRKPITELKGNVCVSHTFDASAASHPIPPELAAEALPAGIAQQLMMGTFGMDPASAAAAALKLASAEPAAASPGGAGAGAAAPPPNGHVSHDFEFSGVELLRPTRMNKAYLVFACSVLEQDLLFIAYDIPTVGICRAEQRVKACQKLGLNYADLAHVEHMYVPPAVAVGAGVAPRAVEDDSEGSGGAGGGGAGGGGGAAARRKRTSSQHAAAGGDALVAAEGLAHAAAHVSPFDAAAQQQLLDAMLGGLPLGPGGAGLGAHALAGGLGLGMGMGGMGMQGMAQLPAAYGGPYSAPVPAGGYGQAGGGLDALTMGSLNVEAMLAEMDGMFDSGPANGFMGGDAAGHQQQHQQQQQHHQQQQRRQWGADAGGGGAGQPLSRMALREMIMDAYEGSGLSRKLTGQDVSALESQAGFPADASSSAASISESQWREFEGQYHTVLKLLRQISSVWNMEDPTIIAGFDMDRLGTVAALRSEPSGTFICRFSMSQPGCLVLSTKAPAHPNADADGLVHAIIRIEDLLERRVDTWIRDFPGATHVLDVYKGKRVDKRKVFASNYTRLRALDALDDMDGLLGGAAADAMMGGGGGRGAF
;
A
#
# COMPACT_ATOMS: atom_id res chain seq x y z
N MET A 1 11.66 33.56 -5.58
CA MET A 1 10.44 33.00 -6.21
C MET A 1 9.28 33.33 -5.28
N ALA A 2 8.04 33.40 -5.78
CA ALA A 2 6.90 33.39 -4.86
C ALA A 2 6.87 32.05 -4.13
N LEU A 3 6.54 32.05 -2.84
CA LEU A 3 6.36 30.82 -2.07
C LEU A 3 5.12 30.07 -2.61
N PRO A 4 5.09 28.72 -2.54
CA PRO A 4 3.90 27.95 -2.90
C PRO A 4 2.69 28.38 -2.07
N ALA A 5 1.47 28.31 -2.63
CA ALA A 5 0.26 28.77 -1.95
C ALA A 5 -0.06 28.00 -0.64
N TRP A 6 0.48 26.79 -0.49
CA TRP A 6 0.38 25.95 0.71
C TRP A 6 1.47 26.23 1.76
N TRP A 7 2.47 27.05 1.45
CA TRP A 7 3.53 27.38 2.40
C TRP A 7 3.11 28.55 3.30
N THR A 8 2.96 28.28 4.59
CA THR A 8 2.71 29.30 5.61
C THR A 8 3.99 29.62 6.39
N PRO A 9 4.12 30.82 7.00
CA PRO A 9 5.26 31.15 7.86
C PRO A 9 5.42 30.19 9.05
N ASP A 10 4.32 29.61 9.53
CA ASP A 10 4.30 28.67 10.66
C ASP A 10 4.69 27.23 10.26
N LEU A 11 4.79 26.93 8.96
CA LEU A 11 5.01 25.57 8.48
C LEU A 11 6.35 24.96 8.94
N PRO A 12 7.48 25.69 8.99
CA PRO A 12 8.72 25.16 9.59
C PRO A 12 8.55 24.73 11.05
N ASP A 13 7.82 25.52 11.86
CA ASP A 13 7.53 25.19 13.26
C ASP A 13 6.66 23.92 13.33
N LEU A 14 5.60 23.81 12.53
CA LEU A 14 4.75 22.61 12.44
C LEU A 14 5.57 21.37 12.05
N VAL A 15 6.46 21.48 11.06
CA VAL A 15 7.38 20.40 10.67
C VAL A 15 8.31 20.05 11.83
N SER A 16 8.83 21.04 12.57
CA SER A 16 9.71 20.83 13.73
C SER A 16 9.03 20.14 14.92
N ARG A 17 7.74 20.39 15.12
CA ARG A 17 6.94 19.74 16.17
C ARG A 17 6.37 18.39 15.73
N ARG A 18 6.41 18.10 14.42
CA ARG A 18 5.70 16.99 13.78
C ARG A 18 4.20 17.08 14.04
N ASP A 19 3.65 18.24 13.70
CA ASP A 19 2.21 18.52 13.73
C ASP A 19 1.56 18.20 12.37
N SER A 20 0.24 18.15 12.37
CA SER A 20 -0.59 17.97 11.19
C SER A 20 -0.63 19.24 10.32
N MET A 21 -0.79 19.09 9.01
CA MET A 21 -0.95 20.17 8.05
C MET A 21 -2.28 20.92 8.28
N PRO A 22 -2.28 22.26 8.44
CA PRO A 22 -3.50 23.02 8.66
C PRO A 22 -4.35 23.11 7.38
N ALA A 23 -5.67 23.03 7.56
CA ALA A 23 -6.66 23.09 6.47
C ALA A 23 -6.33 22.12 5.30
N VAL A 24 -5.98 20.88 5.66
CA VAL A 24 -5.61 19.79 4.73
C VAL A 24 -6.65 19.60 3.61
N GLU A 25 -7.91 19.93 3.90
CA GLU A 25 -9.04 19.82 2.98
C GLU A 25 -8.95 20.74 1.77
N ARG A 26 -8.14 21.81 1.84
CA ARG A 26 -7.87 22.73 0.73
C ARG A 26 -6.78 22.23 -0.21
N TRP A 27 -6.06 21.19 0.18
CA TRP A 27 -4.88 20.66 -0.52
C TRP A 27 -5.12 19.25 -1.04
N GLN A 28 -6.37 18.95 -1.40
CA GLN A 28 -6.75 17.66 -1.91
C GLN A 28 -7.78 17.77 -3.04
N THR A 29 -7.67 16.88 -4.03
CA THR A 29 -8.63 16.76 -5.12
C THR A 29 -9.15 15.32 -5.17
N ALA A 30 -10.45 15.13 -4.99
CA ALA A 30 -11.11 13.83 -5.12
C ALA A 30 -11.53 13.57 -6.57
N TYR A 31 -11.44 12.30 -6.98
CA TYR A 31 -11.70 11.81 -8.33
C TYR A 31 -12.52 10.51 -8.24
N VAL A 32 -13.50 10.37 -9.13
CA VAL A 32 -14.28 9.13 -9.29
C VAL A 32 -14.17 8.64 -10.73
N ARG A 33 -13.95 7.34 -10.91
CA ARG A 33 -13.97 6.64 -12.18
C ARG A 33 -14.91 5.45 -12.07
N TYR A 34 -16.02 5.53 -12.78
CA TYR A 34 -16.93 4.40 -12.91
C TYR A 34 -16.40 3.38 -13.93
N LYS A 35 -16.78 2.11 -13.82
CA LYS A 35 -16.23 0.94 -14.54
C LYS A 35 -16.02 1.13 -16.06
N THR A 36 -16.85 1.93 -16.73
CA THR A 36 -16.76 2.21 -18.18
C THR A 36 -16.16 3.55 -18.56
N GLN A 37 -15.83 4.40 -17.59
CA GLN A 37 -15.23 5.69 -17.89
C GLN A 37 -13.75 5.50 -18.28
N PRO A 38 -13.28 6.10 -19.41
CA PRO A 38 -11.88 6.07 -19.79
C PRO A 38 -11.01 6.95 -18.89
N GLU A 39 -11.61 7.96 -18.25
CA GLU A 39 -10.98 8.95 -17.39
C GLU A 39 -11.85 9.20 -16.16
N ALA A 40 -11.21 9.44 -15.02
CA ALA A 40 -11.84 9.83 -13.77
C ALA A 40 -12.28 11.29 -13.79
N ALA A 41 -13.51 11.56 -13.36
CA ALA A 41 -14.00 12.92 -13.14
C ALA A 41 -13.57 13.43 -11.76
N ALA A 42 -13.06 14.67 -11.70
CA ALA A 42 -12.89 15.35 -10.41
C ALA A 42 -14.26 15.61 -9.78
N THR A 43 -14.45 15.24 -8.51
CA THR A 43 -15.75 15.27 -7.83
C THR A 43 -15.63 15.90 -6.44
N GLY A 44 -16.60 16.76 -6.08
CA GLY A 44 -16.80 17.22 -4.70
C GLY A 44 -17.81 16.38 -3.93
N THR A 45 -18.57 15.50 -4.59
CA THR A 45 -19.67 14.72 -4.01
C THR A 45 -19.30 13.24 -3.78
N GLY A 46 -18.10 12.83 -4.19
CA GLY A 46 -17.64 11.44 -4.12
C GLY A 46 -18.27 10.54 -5.19
N TRP A 47 -18.33 9.24 -4.87
CA TRP A 47 -18.95 8.19 -5.69
C TRP A 47 -20.44 8.05 -5.36
N GLN A 48 -21.27 7.78 -6.38
CA GLN A 48 -22.72 7.67 -6.26
C GLN A 48 -23.26 6.41 -6.96
N LEU A 49 -24.14 5.67 -6.28
CA LEU A 49 -24.75 4.43 -6.78
C LEU A 49 -25.60 4.66 -8.05
N ALA A 50 -26.28 5.80 -8.15
CA ALA A 50 -27.09 6.15 -9.32
C ALA A 50 -26.23 6.34 -10.58
N GLU A 51 -25.07 6.98 -10.46
CA GLU A 51 -24.11 7.15 -11.55
C GLU A 51 -23.45 5.82 -11.92
N SER A 52 -23.04 5.02 -10.92
CA SER A 52 -22.52 3.66 -11.10
C SER A 52 -23.51 2.78 -11.91
N ARG A 53 -24.78 2.74 -11.49
CA ARG A 53 -25.86 2.02 -12.20
C ARG A 53 -26.04 2.54 -13.64
N PHE A 54 -25.96 3.84 -13.87
CA PHE A 54 -26.03 4.41 -15.22
C PHE A 54 -24.87 3.95 -16.12
N PHE A 55 -23.63 3.97 -15.62
CA PHE A 55 -22.46 3.53 -16.37
C PHE A 55 -22.41 2.00 -16.58
N ALA A 56 -22.93 1.21 -15.65
CA ALA A 56 -23.10 -0.24 -15.78
C ALA A 56 -24.20 -0.60 -16.80
N ALA A 57 -25.36 0.05 -16.75
CA ALA A 57 -26.44 -0.13 -17.73
C ALA A 57 -26.00 0.24 -19.14
N LYS A 58 -25.17 1.29 -19.28
CA LYS A 58 -24.55 1.66 -20.55
C LYS A 58 -23.62 0.54 -21.07
N LEU A 59 -22.80 -0.06 -20.22
CA LEU A 59 -21.94 -1.20 -20.61
C LEU A 59 -22.76 -2.38 -21.13
N ALA A 60 -23.80 -2.78 -20.39
CA ALA A 60 -24.64 -3.92 -20.74
C ALA A 60 -25.32 -3.74 -22.11
N ALA A 61 -25.63 -2.49 -22.49
CA ALA A 61 -26.16 -2.14 -23.81
C ALA A 61 -25.10 -2.16 -24.93
N GLU A 62 -23.83 -1.88 -24.62
CA GLU A 62 -22.72 -1.91 -25.58
C GLU A 62 -22.20 -3.35 -25.81
N ASP A 63 -22.07 -4.16 -24.76
CA ASP A 63 -21.56 -5.55 -24.80
C ASP A 63 -22.62 -6.62 -25.13
N GLY A 64 -23.80 -6.22 -25.63
CA GLY A 64 -24.83 -7.15 -26.13
C GLY A 64 -25.47 -8.04 -25.06
N GLY A 65 -25.51 -7.61 -23.80
CA GLY A 65 -26.19 -8.32 -22.70
C GLY A 65 -25.44 -9.52 -22.10
N ALA A 66 -24.18 -9.76 -22.47
CA ALA A 66 -23.39 -10.85 -21.88
C ALA A 66 -22.97 -10.59 -20.41
N PHE A 67 -22.87 -9.32 -20.01
CA PHE A 67 -22.83 -8.93 -18.60
C PHE A 67 -24.23 -8.99 -18.00
N ALA A 68 -24.66 -10.22 -17.68
CA ALA A 68 -25.89 -10.46 -16.94
C ALA A 68 -25.85 -9.80 -15.56
N GLU A 69 -27.03 -9.45 -15.06
CA GLU A 69 -27.30 -8.73 -13.81
C GLU A 69 -26.86 -9.45 -12.51
N ASP A 70 -26.11 -10.55 -12.55
CA ASP A 70 -25.60 -11.26 -11.36
C ASP A 70 -24.57 -10.46 -10.54
N THR A 71 -24.20 -9.24 -10.99
CA THR A 71 -23.50 -8.25 -10.18
C THR A 71 -24.41 -7.09 -9.71
N LEU A 72 -25.73 -7.31 -9.58
CA LEU A 72 -26.72 -6.40 -8.99
C LEU A 72 -26.53 -6.17 -7.47
N LEU A 73 -25.37 -5.62 -7.12
CA LEU A 73 -25.24 -4.60 -6.07
C LEU A 73 -25.81 -5.04 -4.70
N TYR A 74 -25.30 -6.19 -4.23
CA TYR A 74 -25.37 -6.63 -2.83
C TYR A 74 -26.79 -6.77 -2.23
N ASP A 75 -27.79 -7.24 -2.97
CA ASP A 75 -29.16 -7.44 -2.46
C ASP A 75 -29.80 -6.19 -1.81
N GLY A 76 -29.42 -5.00 -2.28
CA GLY A 76 -29.84 -3.72 -1.70
C GLY A 76 -28.98 -3.21 -0.54
N LEU A 77 -27.91 -3.95 -0.17
CA LEU A 77 -26.91 -3.58 0.83
C LEU A 77 -25.78 -2.70 0.26
N ALA A 78 -25.87 -2.28 -1.00
CA ALA A 78 -24.94 -1.32 -1.60
C ALA A 78 -25.11 0.08 -0.98
N PRO A 79 -24.01 0.84 -0.77
CA PRO A 79 -24.11 2.23 -0.33
C PRO A 79 -24.73 3.09 -1.43
N ALA A 80 -25.48 4.12 -1.05
CA ALA A 80 -26.05 5.09 -1.98
C ALA A 80 -24.99 6.13 -2.44
N ARG A 81 -24.10 6.53 -1.53
CA ARG A 81 -22.98 7.45 -1.78
C ARG A 81 -21.79 7.11 -0.88
N VAL A 82 -20.58 7.25 -1.41
CA VAL A 82 -19.32 7.09 -0.66
C VAL A 82 -18.44 8.31 -0.94
N THR A 83 -17.97 9.00 0.10
CA THR A 83 -17.00 10.10 -0.04
C THR A 83 -15.71 9.77 0.70
N LEU A 84 -14.61 10.30 0.18
CA LEU A 84 -13.25 10.05 0.66
C LEU A 84 -12.58 11.41 0.91
N ARG A 85 -11.99 11.62 2.07
CA ARG A 85 -11.26 12.84 2.41
C ARG A 85 -10.07 12.59 3.34
N ILE A 86 -8.95 13.23 3.08
CA ILE A 86 -7.85 13.37 4.05
C ILE A 86 -8.34 14.32 5.14
N VAL A 87 -8.30 13.88 6.40
CA VAL A 87 -8.63 14.69 7.59
C VAL A 87 -7.40 15.00 8.44
N GLU A 88 -6.31 14.23 8.26
CA GLU A 88 -5.01 14.53 8.84
C GLU A 88 -3.90 14.16 7.85
N ALA A 89 -2.92 15.05 7.69
CA ALA A 89 -1.71 14.80 6.93
C ALA A 89 -0.49 15.37 7.67
N PRO A 90 0.68 14.72 7.65
CA PRO A 90 1.91 15.25 8.23
C PRO A 90 2.40 16.52 7.53
N ALA A 91 2.64 17.59 8.29
CA ALA A 91 3.29 18.80 7.77
C ALA A 91 4.68 18.48 7.18
N GLU A 92 5.39 17.47 7.70
CA GLU A 92 6.70 17.06 7.17
C GLU A 92 6.68 16.46 5.76
N PHE A 93 5.51 16.14 5.18
CA PHE A 93 5.42 15.78 3.77
C PHE A 93 5.66 17.01 2.85
N ALA A 94 5.37 18.21 3.33
CA ALA A 94 5.50 19.46 2.58
C ALA A 94 6.97 19.92 2.36
N VAL A 95 7.95 19.17 2.89
CA VAL A 95 9.38 19.44 2.77
C VAL A 95 10.11 18.24 2.17
N PRO A 96 11.40 18.33 1.79
CA PRO A 96 12.15 17.16 1.35
C PRO A 96 12.29 16.11 2.47
N VAL A 97 11.83 14.89 2.20
CA VAL A 97 11.82 13.78 3.15
C VAL A 97 13.00 12.86 2.88
N LYS A 98 13.72 12.45 3.94
CA LYS A 98 14.79 11.45 3.82
C LYS A 98 14.18 10.06 3.59
N GLN A 99 14.77 9.28 2.68
CA GLN A 99 14.47 7.86 2.51
C GLN A 99 14.48 7.11 3.85
N ASP A 100 13.60 6.10 4.00
CA ASP A 100 13.40 5.30 5.21
C ASP A 100 12.97 6.07 6.48
N ARG A 101 12.67 7.37 6.38
CA ARG A 101 12.05 8.13 7.47
C ARG A 101 10.53 7.92 7.45
N ARG A 102 10.00 7.46 8.58
CA ARG A 102 8.56 7.41 8.86
C ARG A 102 7.98 8.81 8.92
N LEU A 103 6.85 8.99 8.25
CA LEU A 103 6.04 10.19 8.34
C LEU A 103 5.22 10.20 9.64
N THR A 104 5.16 11.37 10.26
CA THR A 104 4.53 11.66 11.56
C THR A 104 4.00 13.10 11.60
N PRO A 105 2.73 13.34 11.97
CA PRO A 105 1.69 12.36 12.29
C PRO A 105 1.36 11.45 11.10
N ASN A 106 0.62 10.38 11.37
CA ASN A 106 0.15 9.49 10.32
C ASN A 106 -0.91 10.19 9.46
N PHE A 107 -1.07 9.78 8.20
CA PHE A 107 -2.21 10.24 7.42
C PHE A 107 -3.49 9.59 7.96
N LYS A 108 -4.55 10.38 8.14
CA LYS A 108 -5.89 9.88 8.45
C LYS A 108 -6.85 10.21 7.32
N ILE A 109 -7.53 9.19 6.85
CA ILE A 109 -8.45 9.25 5.72
C ILE A 109 -9.83 8.87 6.21
N ARG A 110 -10.76 9.83 6.16
CA ARG A 110 -12.17 9.59 6.48
C ARG A 110 -12.89 9.07 5.24
N VAL A 111 -13.61 7.97 5.42
CA VAL A 111 -14.63 7.49 4.48
C VAL A 111 -15.99 7.75 5.11
N ASP A 112 -16.82 8.54 4.44
CA ASP A 112 -18.22 8.74 4.80
C ASP A 112 -19.11 7.94 3.83
N VAL A 113 -19.91 7.04 4.39
CA VAL A 113 -20.81 6.14 3.65
C VAL A 113 -22.26 6.51 3.96
N PHE A 114 -23.06 6.73 2.92
CA PHE A 114 -24.48 7.06 3.02
C PHE A 114 -25.32 5.96 2.36
N PHE A 115 -26.46 5.61 2.95
CA PHE A 115 -27.26 4.46 2.50
C PHE A 115 -28.74 4.61 2.89
N GLU A 116 -29.62 3.83 2.25
CA GLU A 116 -31.08 4.00 2.34
C GLU A 116 -31.74 3.21 3.49
N ASP A 117 -31.34 1.95 3.72
CA ASP A 117 -31.89 1.14 4.82
C ASP A 117 -30.78 0.34 5.51
N ARG A 118 -30.24 -0.68 4.84
CA ARG A 118 -29.10 -1.45 5.34
C ARG A 118 -27.97 -1.43 4.32
N CYS A 119 -26.74 -1.44 4.79
CA CYS A 119 -25.56 -1.39 3.94
C CYS A 119 -24.51 -2.37 4.46
N SER A 120 -23.96 -3.21 3.58
CA SER A 120 -22.92 -4.18 3.90
C SER A 120 -22.06 -4.46 2.68
N PHE A 121 -20.82 -3.96 2.67
CA PHE A 121 -19.89 -4.16 1.57
C PHE A 121 -18.42 -4.10 2.03
N PRO A 122 -17.52 -4.85 1.37
CA PRO A 122 -16.08 -4.71 1.55
C PRO A 122 -15.57 -3.43 0.87
N LEU A 123 -14.69 -2.72 1.56
CA LEU A 123 -13.92 -1.59 1.05
C LEU A 123 -12.44 -1.85 1.34
N THR A 124 -11.60 -1.71 0.31
CA THR A 124 -10.15 -1.73 0.47
C THR A 124 -9.60 -0.38 0.05
N LEU A 125 -8.90 0.29 0.97
CA LEU A 125 -8.30 1.61 0.79
C LEU A 125 -6.77 1.45 0.77
N LYS A 126 -6.12 1.96 -0.28
CA LYS A 126 -4.68 1.82 -0.52
C LYS A 126 -4.01 3.18 -0.76
N ALA A 127 -2.77 3.32 -0.31
CA ALA A 127 -1.93 4.50 -0.54
C ALA A 127 -0.92 4.26 -1.66
N TYR A 128 -0.77 5.23 -2.56
CA TYR A 128 0.09 5.20 -3.73
C TYR A 128 0.90 6.50 -3.86
N ILE A 129 2.07 6.44 -4.49
CA ILE A 129 2.85 7.63 -4.87
C ILE A 129 2.67 7.90 -6.37
N LEU A 130 2.38 9.14 -6.73
CA LEU A 130 2.41 9.61 -8.12
C LEU A 130 3.66 10.45 -8.38
N SER A 131 4.21 10.35 -9.59
CA SER A 131 5.08 11.36 -10.15
C SER A 131 4.31 12.64 -10.53
N GLN A 132 5.03 13.72 -10.82
CA GLN A 132 4.42 14.95 -11.38
C GLN A 132 3.55 14.67 -12.62
N GLN A 133 4.04 13.86 -13.56
CA GLN A 133 3.32 13.57 -14.80
C GLN A 133 2.00 12.82 -14.55
N GLU A 134 2.00 11.90 -13.59
CA GLU A 134 0.79 11.17 -13.18
C GLU A 134 -0.17 12.05 -12.38
N ARG A 135 0.33 13.00 -11.57
CA ARG A 135 -0.52 13.99 -10.89
C ARG A 135 -1.17 14.94 -11.90
N ASP A 136 -0.41 15.42 -12.89
CA ASP A 136 -0.93 16.29 -13.96
C ASP A 136 -1.95 15.53 -14.83
N GLY A 137 -1.71 14.24 -15.05
CA GLY A 137 -2.61 13.30 -15.74
C GLY A 137 -3.57 12.53 -14.82
N ALA A 138 -3.91 13.04 -13.63
CA ALA A 138 -4.62 12.24 -12.60
C ALA A 138 -5.96 11.67 -13.09
N ALA A 139 -6.67 12.34 -14.01
CA ALA A 139 -7.90 11.81 -14.61
C ALA A 139 -7.67 10.49 -15.38
N GLN A 140 -6.50 10.30 -16.00
CA GLN A 140 -6.14 9.08 -16.74
C GLN A 140 -5.47 8.04 -15.85
N TRP A 141 -5.12 8.39 -14.60
CA TRP A 141 -4.44 7.49 -13.70
C TRP A 141 -5.36 6.36 -13.22
N VAL A 142 -4.76 5.18 -13.07
CA VAL A 142 -5.39 3.96 -12.56
C VAL A 142 -4.31 3.25 -11.74
N PRO A 143 -4.60 2.82 -10.49
CA PRO A 143 -3.65 2.04 -9.71
C PRO A 143 -3.39 0.69 -10.38
N ASP A 144 -2.17 0.19 -10.33
CA ASP A 144 -1.77 -0.99 -11.10
C ASP A 144 -2.61 -2.24 -10.74
N ASP A 145 -3.05 -2.37 -9.49
CA ASP A 145 -3.97 -3.42 -9.00
C ASP A 145 -5.31 -3.52 -9.76
N PHE A 146 -5.73 -2.45 -10.47
CA PHE A 146 -6.98 -2.38 -11.23
C PHE A 146 -6.78 -2.59 -12.74
N LEU A 147 -5.54 -2.82 -13.18
CA LEU A 147 -5.21 -3.10 -14.58
C LEU A 147 -5.15 -4.59 -14.83
N ASP A 148 -5.36 -4.98 -16.10
CA ASP A 148 -5.11 -6.35 -16.53
C ASP A 148 -3.64 -6.75 -16.26
N PRO A 149 -3.36 -8.00 -15.83
CA PRO A 149 -2.00 -8.46 -15.51
C PRO A 149 -0.98 -8.29 -16.65
N GLU A 150 -1.42 -8.28 -17.90
CA GLU A 150 -0.57 -8.02 -19.07
C GLU A 150 -0.13 -6.54 -19.17
N ILE A 151 -0.99 -5.61 -18.75
CA ILE A 151 -0.71 -4.16 -18.71
C ILE A 151 0.17 -3.84 -17.49
N GLN A 152 -0.08 -4.50 -16.35
CA GLN A 152 0.76 -4.38 -15.15
C GLN A 152 2.24 -4.68 -15.46
N GLN A 153 2.52 -5.74 -16.21
CA GLN A 153 3.89 -6.14 -16.59
C GLN A 153 4.61 -5.12 -17.51
N GLN A 154 3.85 -4.28 -18.23
CA GLN A 154 4.41 -3.26 -19.11
C GLN A 154 4.72 -1.94 -18.40
N ARG A 155 4.08 -1.69 -17.24
CA ARG A 155 4.34 -0.50 -16.43
C ARG A 155 5.64 -0.66 -15.66
N LYS A 156 6.41 0.43 -15.58
CA LYS A 156 7.62 0.47 -14.74
C LYS A 156 7.18 0.51 -13.28
N PRO A 157 7.76 -0.30 -12.38
CA PRO A 157 7.39 -0.28 -10.97
C PRO A 157 7.59 1.11 -10.38
N ILE A 158 6.50 1.68 -9.88
CA ILE A 158 6.43 3.02 -9.31
C ILE A 158 7.26 3.09 -8.01
N THR A 159 7.46 4.30 -7.48
CA THR A 159 8.12 4.52 -6.18
C THR A 159 7.30 3.82 -5.08
N GLU A 160 7.83 2.75 -4.51
CA GLU A 160 7.12 1.95 -3.50
C GLU A 160 6.99 2.71 -2.16
N LEU A 161 5.85 2.55 -1.51
CA LEU A 161 5.62 2.92 -0.12
C LEU A 161 5.81 1.69 0.77
N LYS A 162 6.26 1.93 2.00
CA LYS A 162 6.27 0.94 3.09
C LYS A 162 5.46 1.45 4.27
N GLY A 163 4.98 0.53 5.10
CA GLY A 163 4.08 0.81 6.24
C GLY A 163 2.70 0.23 6.00
N ASN A 164 1.70 0.73 6.72
CA ASN A 164 0.31 0.32 6.52
C ASN A 164 -0.26 1.02 5.29
N VAL A 165 0.09 0.52 4.10
CA VAL A 165 -0.26 1.08 2.79
C VAL A 165 -1.58 0.54 2.22
N CYS A 166 -2.18 -0.44 2.87
CA CYS A 166 -3.44 -1.07 2.49
C CYS A 166 -4.26 -1.36 3.75
N VAL A 167 -5.53 -0.96 3.76
CA VAL A 167 -6.48 -1.24 4.83
C VAL A 167 -7.75 -1.81 4.20
N SER A 168 -8.13 -3.02 4.60
CA SER A 168 -9.38 -3.65 4.20
C SER A 168 -10.37 -3.61 5.37
N HIS A 169 -11.61 -3.23 5.07
CA HIS A 169 -12.67 -3.04 6.04
C HIS A 169 -14.00 -3.50 5.44
N THR A 170 -14.88 -4.08 6.25
CA THR A 170 -16.26 -4.39 5.84
C THR A 170 -17.18 -3.47 6.61
N PHE A 171 -17.87 -2.57 5.91
CA PHE A 171 -18.98 -1.84 6.50
C PHE A 171 -20.15 -2.81 6.68
N ASP A 172 -20.83 -2.78 7.84
CA ASP A 172 -22.17 -3.34 8.08
C ASP A 172 -22.92 -2.33 8.96
N ALA A 173 -23.99 -1.74 8.44
CA ALA A 173 -24.73 -0.67 9.10
C ALA A 173 -26.22 -0.70 8.70
N SER A 174 -27.09 -0.24 9.61
CA SER A 174 -28.51 0.00 9.36
C SER A 174 -28.90 1.44 9.71
N ALA A 175 -29.84 2.02 8.97
CA ALA A 175 -30.31 3.39 9.13
C ALA A 175 -31.01 3.58 10.48
N ALA A 176 -31.65 2.52 10.98
CA ALA A 176 -32.22 2.47 12.33
C ALA A 176 -31.17 2.65 13.45
N SER A 177 -29.92 2.21 13.23
CA SER A 177 -28.81 2.38 14.18
C SER A 177 -27.96 3.63 13.92
N HIS A 178 -27.99 4.18 12.70
CA HIS A 178 -27.10 5.25 12.25
C HIS A 178 -27.86 6.34 11.45
N PRO A 179 -28.80 7.07 12.07
CA PRO A 179 -29.54 8.15 11.40
C PRO A 179 -28.60 9.30 11.01
N ILE A 180 -28.85 9.94 9.87
CA ILE A 180 -28.01 11.04 9.38
C ILE A 180 -28.04 12.24 10.35
N PRO A 181 -26.87 12.75 10.81
CA PRO A 181 -26.80 13.99 11.56
C PRO A 181 -27.37 15.17 10.77
N PRO A 182 -28.18 16.08 11.39
CA PRO A 182 -28.86 17.16 10.67
C PRO A 182 -27.90 18.14 9.97
N GLU A 183 -26.66 18.26 10.45
CA GLU A 183 -25.59 19.04 9.82
C GLU A 183 -25.16 18.44 8.46
N LEU A 184 -24.95 17.12 8.40
CA LEU A 184 -24.63 16.41 7.16
C LEU A 184 -25.82 16.31 6.20
N ALA A 185 -27.05 16.31 6.74
CA ALA A 185 -28.26 16.41 5.92
C ALA A 185 -28.37 17.76 5.21
N ALA A 186 -27.85 18.85 5.79
CA ALA A 186 -27.79 20.16 5.15
C ALA A 186 -26.73 20.21 4.03
N GLU A 187 -25.54 19.64 4.24
CA GLU A 187 -24.50 19.51 3.20
C GLU A 187 -24.89 18.53 2.07
N ALA A 188 -25.79 17.58 2.33
CA ALA A 188 -26.24 16.64 1.31
C ALA A 188 -27.10 17.27 0.20
N LEU A 189 -27.62 18.49 0.41
CA LEU A 189 -28.36 19.23 -0.61
C LEU A 189 -27.38 19.89 -1.62
N PRO A 190 -27.52 19.65 -2.94
CA PRO A 190 -26.61 20.22 -3.92
C PRO A 190 -26.66 21.75 -3.87
N ALA A 191 -25.48 22.38 -3.76
CA ALA A 191 -25.32 23.81 -3.42
C ALA A 191 -26.14 24.78 -4.30
N GLY A 192 -26.38 24.44 -5.56
CA GLY A 192 -27.22 25.23 -6.46
C GLY A 192 -28.68 25.37 -5.98
N ILE A 193 -29.26 24.34 -5.35
CA ILE A 193 -30.63 24.40 -4.83
C ILE A 193 -30.68 25.23 -3.54
N ALA A 194 -29.69 25.08 -2.66
CA ALA A 194 -29.60 25.86 -1.42
C ALA A 194 -29.47 27.38 -1.69
N GLN A 195 -28.60 27.77 -2.64
CA GLN A 195 -28.41 29.17 -3.01
C GLN A 195 -29.68 29.77 -3.67
N GLN A 196 -30.40 28.98 -4.47
CA GLN A 196 -31.63 29.43 -5.13
C GLN A 196 -32.82 29.55 -4.14
N LEU A 197 -32.90 28.70 -3.12
CA LEU A 197 -33.87 28.82 -2.01
C LEU A 197 -33.56 30.03 -1.09
N MET A 198 -32.29 30.29 -0.79
CA MET A 198 -31.91 31.43 0.06
C MET A 198 -32.08 32.78 -0.64
N MET A 199 -31.86 32.89 -1.96
CA MET A 199 -32.10 34.15 -2.68
C MET A 199 -33.57 34.36 -3.08
N GLY A 200 -34.40 33.31 -3.11
CA GLY A 200 -35.81 33.39 -3.52
C GLY A 200 -36.82 33.83 -2.44
N THR A 201 -36.41 33.91 -1.17
CA THR A 201 -37.34 34.00 -0.02
C THR A 201 -37.35 35.34 0.73
N PHE A 202 -36.41 36.25 0.46
CA PHE A 202 -36.44 37.60 1.03
C PHE A 202 -37.37 38.54 0.24
N GLY A 203 -38.65 38.58 0.64
CA GLY A 203 -39.57 39.67 0.26
C GLY A 203 -40.92 39.28 -0.36
N MET A 204 -41.25 37.98 -0.50
CA MET A 204 -42.58 37.57 -0.95
C MET A 204 -43.59 37.43 0.20
N ASP A 205 -44.77 38.01 -0.01
CA ASP A 205 -45.98 37.74 0.77
C ASP A 205 -46.30 36.23 0.75
N PRO A 206 -46.62 35.58 1.89
CA PRO A 206 -47.00 34.16 1.93
C PRO A 206 -48.15 33.78 0.97
N ALA A 207 -49.05 34.71 0.63
CA ALA A 207 -50.09 34.48 -0.38
C ALA A 207 -49.52 34.29 -1.79
N SER A 208 -48.42 34.98 -2.12
CA SER A 208 -47.75 34.90 -3.42
C SER A 208 -46.91 33.63 -3.57
N ALA A 209 -46.31 33.14 -2.48
CA ALA A 209 -45.58 31.88 -2.45
C ALA A 209 -46.50 30.67 -2.74
N ALA A 210 -47.71 30.66 -2.16
CA ALA A 210 -48.71 29.63 -2.42
C ALA A 210 -49.19 29.63 -3.89
N ALA A 211 -49.35 30.82 -4.49
CA ALA A 211 -49.73 30.95 -5.90
C ALA A 211 -48.63 30.49 -6.87
N ALA A 212 -47.34 30.68 -6.52
CA ALA A 212 -46.21 30.18 -7.30
C ALA A 212 -46.12 28.65 -7.28
N ALA A 213 -46.29 28.03 -6.10
CA ALA A 213 -46.29 26.57 -5.95
C ALA A 213 -47.42 25.90 -6.76
N LEU A 214 -48.62 26.48 -6.77
CA LEU A 214 -49.75 25.94 -7.55
C LEU A 214 -49.53 26.03 -9.07
N LYS A 215 -48.71 26.98 -9.54
CA LYS A 215 -48.45 27.22 -10.97
C LYS A 215 -47.36 26.31 -11.56
N LEU A 216 -46.50 25.72 -10.73
CA LEU A 216 -45.53 24.70 -11.17
C LEU A 216 -46.19 23.33 -11.38
N ALA A 217 -47.32 23.06 -10.72
CA ALA A 217 -47.96 21.74 -10.71
C ALA A 217 -48.83 21.44 -11.95
N SER A 218 -48.96 22.35 -12.91
CA SER A 218 -49.95 22.29 -13.99
C SER A 218 -49.39 22.51 -15.42
N ALA A 219 -48.12 22.16 -15.66
CA ALA A 219 -47.51 22.25 -16.99
C ALA A 219 -47.44 20.87 -17.67
N GLU A 220 -48.14 20.70 -18.79
CA GLU A 220 -48.04 19.51 -19.66
C GLU A 220 -46.68 19.43 -20.39
N PRO A 221 -46.20 18.22 -20.72
CA PRO A 221 -44.90 18.03 -21.36
C PRO A 221 -44.98 18.24 -22.88
N ALA A 222 -44.34 19.31 -23.37
CA ALA A 222 -44.13 19.54 -24.80
C ALA A 222 -42.80 18.92 -25.28
N ALA A 223 -42.79 18.48 -26.56
CA ALA A 223 -41.77 17.64 -27.19
C ALA A 223 -40.30 18.04 -26.98
N ALA A 224 -39.45 17.02 -26.79
CA ALA A 224 -38.01 17.16 -26.56
C ALA A 224 -37.21 17.55 -27.82
N SER A 225 -36.14 18.31 -27.59
CA SER A 225 -35.04 18.53 -28.54
C SER A 225 -33.74 18.01 -27.90
N PRO A 226 -32.90 17.23 -28.60
CA PRO A 226 -31.71 16.61 -28.00
C PRO A 226 -30.54 17.61 -27.91
N GLY A 227 -29.99 17.82 -26.71
CA GLY A 227 -28.79 18.66 -26.55
C GLY A 227 -28.47 19.22 -25.16
N GLY A 228 -29.24 18.92 -24.12
CA GLY A 228 -28.96 19.37 -22.75
C GLY A 228 -28.80 18.20 -21.78
N ALA A 229 -27.77 18.24 -20.93
CA ALA A 229 -27.66 17.32 -19.79
C ALA A 229 -28.86 17.55 -18.85
N GLY A 230 -29.73 16.55 -18.74
CA GLY A 230 -30.97 16.66 -17.98
C GLY A 230 -30.69 16.77 -16.48
N ALA A 231 -31.28 17.78 -15.83
CA ALA A 231 -31.38 17.81 -14.38
C ALA A 231 -32.31 16.66 -13.94
N GLY A 232 -31.71 15.53 -13.55
CA GLY A 232 -32.45 14.40 -12.99
C GLY A 232 -33.20 14.81 -11.74
N ALA A 233 -34.38 14.23 -11.52
CA ALA A 233 -35.12 14.43 -10.28
C ALA A 233 -34.22 14.02 -9.10
N ALA A 234 -34.05 14.90 -8.12
CA ALA A 234 -33.21 14.63 -6.96
C ALA A 234 -33.73 13.37 -6.25
N ALA A 235 -32.86 12.37 -6.11
CA ALA A 235 -33.16 11.18 -5.32
C ALA A 235 -33.52 11.59 -3.88
N PRO A 236 -34.41 10.84 -3.19
CA PRO A 236 -34.67 11.09 -1.78
C PRO A 236 -33.34 11.07 -0.99
N PRO A 237 -33.18 11.92 0.04
CA PRO A 237 -31.97 11.88 0.85
C PRO A 237 -31.81 10.49 1.49
N PRO A 238 -30.59 9.95 1.60
CA PRO A 238 -30.35 8.70 2.30
C PRO A 238 -30.82 8.79 3.76
N ASN A 239 -31.21 7.66 4.35
CA ASN A 239 -31.70 7.63 5.75
C ASN A 239 -30.58 7.33 6.75
N GLY A 240 -29.49 6.68 6.30
CA GLY A 240 -28.36 6.27 7.12
C GLY A 240 -27.02 6.89 6.70
N HIS A 241 -26.15 7.15 7.68
CA HIS A 241 -24.77 7.60 7.48
C HIS A 241 -23.83 6.95 8.50
N VAL A 242 -22.70 6.42 8.02
CA VAL A 242 -21.59 5.95 8.87
C VAL A 242 -20.29 6.57 8.40
N SER A 243 -19.43 6.93 9.35
CA SER A 243 -18.14 7.57 9.10
C SER A 243 -17.04 6.75 9.77
N HIS A 244 -15.93 6.53 9.08
CA HIS A 244 -14.79 5.81 9.62
C HIS A 244 -13.46 6.48 9.23
N ASP A 245 -12.58 6.66 10.21
CA ASP A 245 -11.25 7.25 10.04
C ASP A 245 -10.20 6.14 9.96
N PHE A 246 -9.57 5.98 8.79
CA PHE A 246 -8.52 5.01 8.54
C PHE A 246 -7.14 5.66 8.70
N GLU A 247 -6.29 5.08 9.56
CA GLU A 247 -4.95 5.59 9.85
C GLU A 247 -3.86 4.84 9.07
N PHE A 248 -3.17 5.55 8.18
CA PHE A 248 -2.05 5.06 7.39
C PHE A 248 -0.76 5.28 8.17
N SER A 249 -0.49 4.37 9.09
CA SER A 249 0.64 4.48 10.02
C SER A 249 1.97 3.99 9.47
N GLY A 250 3.05 4.70 9.80
CA GLY A 250 4.41 4.28 9.47
C GLY A 250 4.74 4.34 7.98
N VAL A 251 4.06 5.23 7.23
CA VAL A 251 4.31 5.45 5.81
C VAL A 251 5.76 5.95 5.61
N GLU A 252 6.53 5.22 4.81
CA GLU A 252 7.93 5.48 4.48
C GLU A 252 8.10 5.51 2.95
N LEU A 253 8.85 6.48 2.42
CA LEU A 253 9.31 6.48 1.02
C LEU A 253 10.48 5.50 0.90
N LEU A 254 10.27 4.34 0.27
CA LEU A 254 11.31 3.31 0.10
C LEU A 254 12.39 3.70 -0.92
N ARG A 255 12.00 4.37 -2.00
CA ARG A 255 12.90 4.76 -3.08
C ARG A 255 13.08 6.28 -3.14
N PRO A 256 14.30 6.77 -3.42
CA PRO A 256 14.54 8.19 -3.65
C PRO A 256 13.82 8.63 -4.91
N THR A 257 13.18 9.80 -4.89
CA THR A 257 12.43 10.30 -6.07
C THR A 257 13.37 10.85 -7.16
N ARG A 258 14.70 10.68 -7.00
CA ARG A 258 15.75 11.22 -7.90
C ARG A 258 15.58 12.72 -8.17
N MET A 259 15.23 13.47 -7.12
CA MET A 259 14.89 14.91 -7.18
C MET A 259 13.58 15.23 -7.93
N ASN A 260 12.71 14.27 -8.24
CA ASN A 260 11.40 14.55 -8.81
C ASN A 260 10.38 14.80 -7.70
N LYS A 261 9.34 15.58 -8.02
CA LYS A 261 8.20 15.75 -7.13
C LYS A 261 7.41 14.45 -7.07
N ALA A 262 7.07 14.04 -5.85
CA ALA A 262 6.17 12.93 -5.57
C ALA A 262 4.93 13.47 -4.87
N TYR A 263 3.77 12.95 -5.25
CA TYR A 263 2.46 13.24 -4.67
C TYR A 263 1.91 11.97 -4.05
N LEU A 264 1.03 12.10 -3.05
CA LEU A 264 0.39 10.95 -2.40
C LEU A 264 -1.07 10.84 -2.88
N VAL A 265 -1.52 9.61 -3.15
CA VAL A 265 -2.91 9.30 -3.49
C VAL A 265 -3.43 8.21 -2.57
N PHE A 266 -4.67 8.36 -2.11
CA PHE A 266 -5.40 7.28 -1.45
C PHE A 266 -6.56 6.87 -2.35
N ALA A 267 -6.65 5.58 -2.68
CA ALA A 267 -7.66 5.05 -3.59
C ALA A 267 -8.38 3.86 -2.95
N CYS A 268 -9.71 3.80 -3.11
CA CYS A 268 -10.51 2.64 -2.76
C CYS A 268 -11.27 2.08 -3.97
N SER A 269 -11.41 0.76 -3.98
CA SER A 269 -12.40 0.10 -4.83
C SER A 269 -13.76 0.17 -4.15
N VAL A 270 -14.77 0.61 -4.90
CA VAL A 270 -16.17 0.61 -4.46
C VAL A 270 -16.89 -0.49 -5.23
N LEU A 271 -17.40 -1.48 -4.48
CA LEU A 271 -18.13 -2.65 -4.99
C LEU A 271 -17.36 -3.49 -6.03
N GLU A 272 -16.03 -3.52 -5.93
CA GLU A 272 -15.10 -4.24 -6.84
C GLU A 272 -15.17 -3.79 -8.31
N GLN A 273 -15.86 -2.68 -8.61
CA GLN A 273 -16.16 -2.24 -9.98
C GLN A 273 -15.69 -0.81 -10.26
N ASP A 274 -15.91 0.09 -9.31
CA ASP A 274 -15.61 1.51 -9.47
C ASP A 274 -14.41 1.91 -8.60
N LEU A 275 -13.76 3.00 -9.01
CA LEU A 275 -12.57 3.54 -8.37
C LEU A 275 -12.88 4.96 -7.84
N LEU A 276 -12.75 5.14 -6.53
CA LEU A 276 -12.80 6.45 -5.87
C LEU A 276 -11.42 6.73 -5.28
N PHE A 277 -10.82 7.87 -5.59
CA PHE A 277 -9.51 8.22 -5.06
C PHE A 277 -9.37 9.71 -4.77
N ILE A 278 -8.38 10.03 -3.93
CA ILE A 278 -8.07 11.40 -3.55
C ILE A 278 -6.56 11.64 -3.66
N ALA A 279 -6.20 12.69 -4.40
CA ALA A 279 -4.82 13.14 -4.55
C ALA A 279 -4.54 14.25 -3.54
N TYR A 280 -3.42 14.12 -2.82
CA TYR A 280 -2.88 15.18 -1.97
C TYR A 280 -1.99 16.10 -2.82
N ASP A 281 -2.33 17.38 -2.84
CA ASP A 281 -1.79 18.35 -3.81
C ASP A 281 -0.48 19.02 -3.37
N ILE A 282 0.00 18.69 -2.16
CA ILE A 282 1.32 19.12 -1.68
C ILE A 282 2.38 18.10 -2.12
N PRO A 283 3.33 18.48 -2.99
CA PRO A 283 4.41 17.59 -3.39
C PRO A 283 5.51 17.48 -2.34
N THR A 284 6.13 16.31 -2.27
CA THR A 284 7.40 16.08 -1.56
C THR A 284 8.54 15.77 -2.54
N VAL A 285 9.77 15.67 -2.04
CA VAL A 285 10.93 15.12 -2.74
C VAL A 285 11.67 14.15 -1.81
N GLY A 286 11.74 12.87 -2.20
CA GLY A 286 12.47 11.85 -1.46
C GLY A 286 13.97 11.91 -1.75
N ILE A 287 14.79 12.16 -0.72
CA ILE A 287 16.25 12.32 -0.81
C ILE A 287 17.00 11.19 -0.08
N CYS A 288 18.14 10.75 -0.63
CA CYS A 288 19.04 9.82 0.07
C CYS A 288 19.91 10.55 1.10
N ARG A 289 20.43 11.72 0.72
CA ARG A 289 21.57 12.37 1.38
C ARG A 289 21.30 13.83 1.69
N ALA A 290 21.91 14.35 2.75
CA ALA A 290 21.63 15.69 3.28
C ALA A 290 22.01 16.80 2.27
N GLU A 291 23.09 16.65 1.52
CA GLU A 291 23.56 17.63 0.53
C GLU A 291 22.55 17.86 -0.62
N GLN A 292 21.63 16.91 -0.86
CA GLN A 292 20.57 17.07 -1.86
C GLN A 292 19.44 18.00 -1.39
N ARG A 293 19.34 18.26 -0.08
CA ARG A 293 18.20 18.97 0.54
C ARG A 293 18.03 20.40 0.02
N VAL A 294 19.11 21.16 -0.14
CA VAL A 294 19.07 22.53 -0.69
C VAL A 294 18.43 22.56 -2.08
N LYS A 295 18.85 21.65 -2.96
CA LYS A 295 18.32 21.52 -4.33
C LYS A 295 16.88 20.99 -4.34
N ALA A 296 16.49 20.21 -3.33
CA ALA A 296 15.14 19.69 -3.18
C ALA A 296 14.16 20.78 -2.71
N CYS A 297 14.57 21.60 -1.72
CA CYS A 297 13.83 22.80 -1.32
C CYS A 297 13.62 23.73 -2.53
N GLN A 298 14.67 24.03 -3.30
CA GLN A 298 14.56 24.84 -4.52
C GLN A 298 13.56 24.26 -5.53
N LYS A 299 13.52 22.94 -5.74
CA LYS A 299 12.54 22.28 -6.62
C LYS A 299 11.10 22.31 -6.09
N LEU A 300 10.91 22.39 -4.78
CA LEU A 300 9.61 22.58 -4.13
C LEU A 300 9.21 24.07 -4.07
N GLY A 301 10.10 25.01 -4.44
CA GLY A 301 9.86 26.45 -4.33
C GLY A 301 10.15 27.04 -2.95
N LEU A 302 10.82 26.27 -2.08
CA LEU A 302 11.07 26.58 -0.68
C LEU A 302 12.43 27.27 -0.48
N ASN A 303 12.48 28.21 0.46
CA ASN A 303 13.74 28.74 0.94
C ASN A 303 14.40 27.75 1.91
N TYR A 304 15.68 27.45 1.73
CA TYR A 304 16.41 26.54 2.61
C TYR A 304 16.64 27.13 4.01
N ALA A 305 16.84 28.46 4.10
CA ALA A 305 17.11 29.13 5.37
C ALA A 305 15.96 28.94 6.38
N ASP A 306 14.73 28.97 5.90
CA ASP A 306 13.51 28.78 6.69
C ASP A 306 13.43 27.36 7.30
N LEU A 307 14.19 26.39 6.79
CA LEU A 307 14.23 25.00 7.27
C LEU A 307 15.51 24.65 8.06
N ALA A 308 16.45 25.58 8.23
CA ALA A 308 17.74 25.31 8.87
C ALA A 308 17.60 24.86 10.34
N HIS A 309 16.66 25.43 11.10
CA HIS A 309 16.39 25.02 12.48
C HIS A 309 15.78 23.61 12.58
N VAL A 310 15.03 23.19 11.55
CA VAL A 310 14.45 21.84 11.46
C VAL A 310 15.52 20.77 11.20
N GLU A 311 16.71 21.16 10.73
CA GLU A 311 17.79 20.23 10.38
C GLU A 311 18.28 19.39 11.58
N HIS A 312 18.27 19.97 12.79
CA HIS A 312 18.61 19.28 14.04
C HIS A 312 17.71 18.06 14.35
N MET A 313 16.47 18.01 13.82
CA MET A 313 15.59 16.84 13.98
C MET A 313 16.03 15.59 13.20
N TYR A 314 16.91 15.72 12.22
CA TYR A 314 17.30 14.61 11.33
C TYR A 314 18.57 13.90 11.81
N VAL A 315 19.20 14.41 12.86
CA VAL A 315 20.30 13.77 13.58
C VAL A 315 19.70 12.97 14.75
N PRO A 316 19.84 11.64 14.80
CA PRO A 316 19.38 10.87 15.96
C PRO A 316 20.07 11.35 17.24
N PRO A 317 19.36 11.48 18.38
CA PRO A 317 19.97 11.94 19.64
C PRO A 317 21.21 11.13 20.06
N ALA A 318 21.26 9.84 19.71
CA ALA A 318 22.39 8.95 19.93
C ALA A 318 23.71 9.40 19.27
N VAL A 319 23.67 10.26 18.24
CA VAL A 319 24.87 10.83 17.60
C VAL A 319 25.27 12.17 18.24
N ALA A 320 24.31 12.90 18.83
CA ALA A 320 24.52 14.24 19.39
C ALA A 320 25.26 14.24 20.76
N VAL A 321 25.33 13.10 21.45
CA VAL A 321 25.99 12.96 22.78
C VAL A 321 27.39 12.34 22.66
N GLY A 322 27.95 12.31 21.44
CA GLY A 322 29.16 11.56 21.08
C GLY A 322 30.51 12.27 21.15
N ALA A 323 30.68 13.37 21.92
CA ALA A 323 32.00 13.96 22.21
C ALA A 323 31.97 14.99 23.36
N GLY A 324 31.74 14.52 24.59
CA GLY A 324 31.91 15.34 25.79
C GLY A 324 33.38 15.66 26.11
N VAL A 325 34.06 16.43 25.26
CA VAL A 325 35.32 17.09 25.64
C VAL A 325 34.97 18.38 26.34
N ALA A 326 34.96 18.35 27.68
CA ALA A 326 34.82 19.56 28.47
C ALA A 326 35.95 20.55 28.10
N PRO A 327 35.67 21.87 27.97
CA PRO A 327 36.71 22.86 27.74
C PRO A 327 37.65 22.85 28.95
N ARG A 328 38.86 22.35 28.73
CA ARG A 328 39.89 22.30 29.76
C ARG A 328 40.33 23.73 30.06
N ALA A 329 40.16 24.17 31.31
CA ALA A 329 40.60 25.49 31.72
C ALA A 329 42.10 25.67 31.42
N VAL A 330 42.44 26.83 30.88
CA VAL A 330 43.83 27.26 30.76
C VAL A 330 44.21 27.84 32.13
N GLU A 331 44.82 27.01 32.96
CA GLU A 331 45.52 27.48 34.16
C GLU A 331 46.88 28.04 33.73
N ASP A 332 47.05 29.32 34.00
CA ASP A 332 48.25 30.11 33.76
C ASP A 332 49.08 30.09 35.05
N ASP A 333 50.13 29.26 35.11
CA ASP A 333 51.05 29.20 36.25
C ASP A 333 52.47 29.55 35.81
N SER A 334 52.85 30.78 36.18
CA SER A 334 54.21 31.30 36.18
C SER A 334 54.84 31.13 37.56
N GLU A 335 56.18 31.04 37.60
CA GLU A 335 57.01 30.88 38.82
C GLU A 335 56.89 29.48 39.49
N GLY A 336 57.90 28.92 40.15
CA GLY A 336 59.27 29.35 40.43
C GLY A 336 59.83 28.59 41.65
N SER A 337 61.14 28.32 41.72
CA SER A 337 61.82 27.52 42.78
C SER A 337 61.50 26.00 42.75
N GLY A 338 62.39 25.06 43.10
CA GLY A 338 63.81 25.14 43.46
C GLY A 338 64.22 23.99 44.40
N GLY A 339 65.40 23.36 44.18
CA GLY A 339 66.08 22.56 45.22
C GLY A 339 66.08 21.02 45.12
N ALA A 340 67.17 20.49 44.56
CA ALA A 340 67.98 19.34 45.02
C ALA A 340 67.39 18.00 45.56
N GLY A 341 67.91 16.88 45.04
CA GLY A 341 68.51 15.84 45.93
C GLY A 341 68.29 14.35 45.63
N GLY A 342 69.16 13.72 44.82
CA GLY A 342 69.45 12.26 44.81
C GLY A 342 68.39 11.32 44.19
N GLY A 343 68.72 10.13 43.68
CA GLY A 343 70.04 9.53 43.41
C GLY A 343 69.99 8.03 43.07
N GLY A 344 70.46 7.63 41.88
CA GLY A 344 70.71 6.23 41.46
C GLY A 344 69.47 5.40 41.04
N ALA A 345 69.59 4.29 40.29
CA ALA A 345 70.70 3.76 39.47
C ALA A 345 70.21 2.62 38.52
N GLY A 346 70.88 2.42 37.37
CA GLY A 346 70.64 1.34 36.40
C GLY A 346 69.50 1.62 35.40
N GLY A 347 69.58 1.36 34.08
CA GLY A 347 70.54 0.62 33.26
C GLY A 347 69.83 -0.56 32.56
N GLY A 348 69.85 -0.75 31.23
CA GLY A 348 70.40 0.05 30.14
C GLY A 348 70.13 -0.59 28.76
N GLY A 349 70.61 0.02 27.68
CA GLY A 349 70.56 -0.51 26.29
C GLY A 349 69.20 -0.32 25.57
N GLY A 350 69.15 -0.03 24.25
CA GLY A 350 70.23 0.31 23.32
C GLY A 350 69.74 0.30 21.86
N ALA A 351 70.27 1.23 21.04
CA ALA A 351 70.16 1.30 19.57
C ALA A 351 68.74 1.49 18.95
N ALA A 352 68.58 1.98 17.70
CA ALA A 352 69.35 2.95 16.91
C ALA A 352 68.55 3.37 15.65
N ALA A 353 68.70 4.63 15.20
CA ALA A 353 68.21 5.17 13.93
C ALA A 353 66.66 5.21 13.76
N ARG A 354 66.05 6.03 12.89
CA ARG A 354 66.59 6.78 11.74
C ARG A 354 65.83 8.09 11.52
N ARG A 355 66.56 9.17 11.19
CA ARG A 355 66.00 10.48 10.83
C ARG A 355 65.20 10.43 9.52
N LYS A 356 64.15 11.24 9.41
CA LYS A 356 63.89 12.06 8.21
C LYS A 356 63.29 13.42 8.60
N ARG A 357 64.05 14.49 8.32
CA ARG A 357 63.55 15.86 8.28
C ARG A 357 62.87 16.09 6.93
N THR A 358 61.77 16.82 6.90
CA THR A 358 61.38 17.64 5.74
C THR A 358 60.98 19.01 6.26
N SER A 359 61.79 20.01 5.90
CA SER A 359 61.58 21.41 6.19
C SER A 359 61.16 22.14 4.92
N SER A 360 60.08 22.90 4.97
CA SER A 360 59.86 24.03 4.06
C SER A 360 58.97 25.05 4.75
N GLN A 361 59.59 26.12 5.26
CA GLN A 361 58.88 27.34 5.64
C GLN A 361 58.47 28.09 4.36
N HIS A 362 57.30 28.72 4.38
CA HIS A 362 57.12 30.04 3.78
C HIS A 362 56.00 30.79 4.51
N ALA A 363 56.33 31.95 5.08
CA ALA A 363 55.38 33.02 5.42
C ALA A 363 55.12 33.86 4.14
N ALA A 364 54.17 34.79 4.02
CA ALA A 364 53.14 35.35 4.93
C ALA A 364 51.84 35.58 4.11
N ALA A 365 50.72 36.14 4.56
CA ALA A 365 50.34 36.86 5.80
C ALA A 365 48.88 36.46 6.18
N GLY A 366 48.05 37.11 7.00
CA GLY A 366 48.03 38.42 7.68
C GLY A 366 46.65 39.07 7.49
N GLY A 367 45.88 39.29 8.57
CA GLY A 367 44.52 39.87 8.46
C GLY A 367 43.60 39.58 9.66
N ASP A 368 43.92 40.14 10.82
CA ASP A 368 42.97 40.22 11.95
C ASP A 368 41.82 41.20 11.63
N ALA A 369 40.61 40.86 12.05
CA ALA A 369 39.48 41.79 12.13
C ALA A 369 38.58 41.43 13.33
N LEU A 370 39.06 41.79 14.52
CA LEU A 370 38.31 41.72 15.78
C LEU A 370 37.35 42.92 15.85
N VAL A 371 36.06 42.70 16.08
CA VAL A 371 35.12 43.76 16.49
C VAL A 371 34.26 43.25 17.65
N ALA A 372 34.32 43.99 18.76
CA ALA A 372 33.54 43.79 19.99
C ALA A 372 32.06 44.19 19.73
N ALA A 373 31.07 43.43 20.20
CA ALA A 373 30.48 43.44 21.55
C ALA A 373 29.43 44.55 21.79
N GLU A 374 28.53 44.28 22.75
CA GLU A 374 27.42 45.12 23.22
C GLU A 374 26.28 45.35 22.20
N GLY A 375 24.99 45.24 22.53
CA GLY A 375 24.34 44.84 23.78
C GLY A 375 23.18 45.79 24.11
N LEU A 376 21.94 45.28 24.20
CA LEU A 376 20.86 45.91 24.97
C LEU A 376 19.61 45.01 25.01
N ALA A 377 19.06 44.84 26.22
CA ALA A 377 17.74 44.26 26.43
C ALA A 377 16.67 45.35 26.33
N HIS A 378 15.47 44.98 25.85
CA HIS A 378 14.25 45.70 26.23
C HIS A 378 13.08 44.72 26.34
N ALA A 379 12.31 44.85 27.41
CA ALA A 379 11.16 44.01 27.71
C ALA A 379 9.83 44.75 27.44
N ALA A 380 8.81 43.93 27.14
CA ALA A 380 7.37 44.17 27.32
C ALA A 380 6.68 45.36 26.61
N ALA A 381 5.72 45.03 25.73
CA ALA A 381 4.36 45.58 25.81
C ALA A 381 3.35 44.68 25.07
N HIS A 382 2.24 44.36 25.75
CA HIS A 382 1.05 43.72 25.17
C HIS A 382 0.26 44.75 24.34
N VAL A 383 0.01 44.49 23.04
CA VAL A 383 -1.13 45.09 22.32
C VAL A 383 -1.69 44.11 21.28
N SER A 384 -3.01 43.90 21.33
CA SER A 384 -3.86 43.30 20.29
C SER A 384 -5.31 43.69 20.61
N PRO A 385 -6.26 43.66 19.66
CA PRO A 385 -6.15 43.22 18.26
C PRO A 385 -6.40 44.34 17.23
N PHE A 386 -6.19 44.05 15.94
CA PHE A 386 -6.78 44.83 14.84
C PHE A 386 -7.65 43.93 13.96
N ASP A 387 -8.76 44.51 13.48
CA ASP A 387 -9.87 43.81 12.84
C ASP A 387 -9.61 43.56 11.34
N ALA A 388 -9.69 42.30 10.92
CA ALA A 388 -9.43 41.88 9.54
C ALA A 388 -10.59 42.18 8.56
N ALA A 389 -11.75 42.65 9.03
CA ALA A 389 -12.89 42.97 8.17
C ALA A 389 -12.72 44.27 7.35
N ALA A 390 -11.86 45.19 7.78
CA ALA A 390 -11.80 46.55 7.23
C ALA A 390 -11.02 46.67 5.89
N GLN A 391 -10.15 45.73 5.56
CA GLN A 391 -9.23 45.87 4.41
C GLN A 391 -9.81 45.35 3.08
N GLN A 392 -10.87 44.52 3.12
CA GLN A 392 -11.53 43.99 1.93
C GLN A 392 -12.42 45.04 1.23
N GLN A 393 -13.08 45.92 2.00
CA GLN A 393 -14.04 46.91 1.47
C GLN A 393 -13.39 48.06 0.68
N LEU A 394 -12.07 48.26 0.81
CA LEU A 394 -11.37 49.35 0.11
C LEU A 394 -10.99 49.00 -1.34
N LEU A 395 -10.96 47.71 -1.70
CA LEU A 395 -10.64 47.26 -3.07
C LEU A 395 -11.88 47.22 -3.98
N ASP A 396 -13.04 46.75 -3.48
CA ASP A 396 -14.29 46.75 -4.27
C ASP A 396 -14.80 48.18 -4.56
N ALA A 397 -14.44 49.16 -3.71
CA ALA A 397 -14.80 50.56 -3.90
C ALA A 397 -14.04 51.27 -5.05
N MET A 398 -13.02 50.67 -5.65
CA MET A 398 -12.18 51.30 -6.69
C MET A 398 -12.50 50.87 -8.14
N LEU A 399 -13.43 49.93 -8.37
CA LEU A 399 -13.74 49.41 -9.71
C LEU A 399 -15.23 49.52 -10.12
N GLY A 400 -16.06 50.26 -9.36
CA GLY A 400 -17.50 50.41 -9.62
C GLY A 400 -17.93 51.79 -10.14
N GLY A 401 -18.23 51.91 -11.45
CA GLY A 401 -18.90 53.06 -12.08
C GLY A 401 -18.54 53.21 -13.57
N LEU A 402 -19.43 53.55 -14.50
CA LEU A 402 -20.80 54.08 -14.43
C LEU A 402 -21.67 53.60 -15.63
N PRO A 403 -23.00 53.80 -15.62
CA PRO A 403 -23.95 53.18 -16.56
C PRO A 403 -24.37 54.10 -17.73
N LEU A 404 -24.89 53.50 -18.81
CA LEU A 404 -25.81 54.16 -19.73
C LEU A 404 -26.97 53.25 -20.14
N GLY A 405 -28.18 53.84 -20.13
CA GLY A 405 -29.45 53.19 -20.42
C GLY A 405 -29.88 53.25 -21.91
N PRO A 406 -31.16 52.98 -22.21
CA PRO A 406 -31.52 52.22 -23.41
C PRO A 406 -32.19 53.02 -24.53
N GLY A 407 -32.19 52.46 -25.74
CA GLY A 407 -33.16 52.75 -26.80
C GLY A 407 -32.61 52.70 -28.22
N GLY A 408 -33.47 52.36 -29.20
CA GLY A 408 -33.22 52.61 -30.62
C GLY A 408 -33.39 51.40 -31.54
N ALA A 409 -34.50 51.36 -32.30
CA ALA A 409 -34.66 50.46 -33.44
C ALA A 409 -33.89 50.98 -34.67
N GLY A 410 -33.52 50.11 -35.62
CA GLY A 410 -32.86 50.51 -36.87
C GLY A 410 -32.85 49.41 -37.95
N LEU A 411 -33.31 49.77 -39.15
CA LEU A 411 -33.43 48.92 -40.35
C LEU A 411 -32.19 49.02 -41.28
N GLY A 412 -32.03 48.03 -42.19
CA GLY A 412 -31.11 48.06 -43.34
C GLY A 412 -30.20 46.83 -43.39
N ALA A 413 -30.29 45.84 -44.31
CA ALA A 413 -30.70 45.73 -45.71
C ALA A 413 -29.62 46.11 -46.75
N HIS A 414 -29.48 45.27 -47.80
CA HIS A 414 -28.53 45.31 -48.94
C HIS A 414 -27.05 44.92 -48.66
N ALA A 415 -26.31 44.25 -49.55
CA ALA A 415 -26.67 43.55 -50.80
C ALA A 415 -25.57 42.57 -51.31
N LEU A 416 -26.03 41.44 -51.88
CA LEU A 416 -25.61 40.76 -53.13
C LEU A 416 -24.15 40.79 -53.64
N ALA A 417 -23.53 39.60 -53.72
CA ALA A 417 -22.89 38.94 -54.88
C ALA A 417 -22.11 37.70 -54.38
N GLY A 418 -22.03 36.53 -55.02
CA GLY A 418 -22.49 36.11 -56.35
C GLY A 418 -21.37 35.34 -57.07
N GLY A 419 -21.40 34.00 -57.06
CA GLY A 419 -20.33 33.18 -57.67
C GLY A 419 -20.64 31.68 -57.72
N LEU A 420 -20.97 31.18 -58.91
CA LEU A 420 -21.23 29.76 -59.19
C LEU A 420 -19.92 28.99 -59.44
N GLY A 421 -19.89 27.69 -59.07
CA GLY A 421 -18.79 26.77 -59.38
C GLY A 421 -19.25 25.33 -59.43
N LEU A 422 -19.57 24.82 -60.63
CA LEU A 422 -19.90 23.41 -60.90
C LEU A 422 -18.63 22.55 -60.95
N GLY A 423 -18.71 21.29 -60.51
CA GLY A 423 -17.64 20.30 -60.66
C GLY A 423 -18.17 18.86 -60.57
N MET A 424 -18.49 18.25 -61.71
CA MET A 424 -18.76 16.81 -61.81
C MET A 424 -17.43 16.03 -61.93
N GLY A 425 -17.42 14.78 -61.45
CA GLY A 425 -16.33 13.82 -61.69
C GLY A 425 -16.79 12.37 -61.48
N MET A 426 -17.01 11.62 -62.56
CA MET A 426 -17.39 10.20 -62.53
C MET A 426 -16.16 9.28 -62.51
N GLY A 427 -16.31 8.13 -61.84
CA GLY A 427 -16.11 6.82 -62.49
C GLY A 427 -14.73 6.13 -62.37
N GLY A 428 -14.77 4.82 -62.09
CA GLY A 428 -13.61 3.92 -62.15
C GLY A 428 -13.86 2.53 -61.55
N MET A 429 -14.28 1.56 -62.37
CA MET A 429 -14.39 0.13 -62.00
C MET A 429 -13.01 -0.59 -62.09
N GLY A 430 -12.83 -1.73 -61.39
CA GLY A 430 -11.74 -2.66 -61.76
C GLY A 430 -11.41 -3.87 -60.85
N MET A 431 -12.01 -5.04 -61.15
CA MET A 431 -11.49 -6.43 -61.04
C MET A 431 -10.85 -7.05 -59.76
N GLN A 432 -11.56 -8.08 -59.24
CA GLN A 432 -11.23 -9.54 -59.22
C GLN A 432 -9.77 -10.09 -59.10
N GLY A 433 -9.62 -11.12 -58.26
CA GLY A 433 -8.55 -12.16 -58.25
C GLY A 433 -8.13 -12.58 -56.83
N MET A 434 -8.65 -13.64 -56.17
CA MET A 434 -8.54 -15.12 -56.36
C MET A 434 -7.24 -15.75 -55.81
N ALA A 435 -7.35 -16.98 -55.25
CA ALA A 435 -6.30 -17.90 -54.73
C ALA A 435 -5.67 -17.58 -53.34
N GLN A 436 -5.13 -18.54 -52.54
CA GLN A 436 -5.45 -19.96 -52.29
C GLN A 436 -4.72 -20.43 -50.98
N LEU A 437 -5.22 -21.53 -50.38
CA LEU A 437 -4.66 -22.41 -49.32
C LEU A 437 -3.15 -22.32 -48.93
N PRO A 438 -2.80 -22.48 -47.63
CA PRO A 438 -1.53 -23.04 -47.21
C PRO A 438 -1.59 -24.58 -47.10
N ALA A 439 -0.60 -25.28 -47.64
CA ALA A 439 -0.46 -26.73 -47.55
C ALA A 439 0.50 -27.16 -46.44
N ALA A 440 0.27 -28.35 -45.87
CA ALA A 440 1.15 -28.96 -44.88
C ALA A 440 2.46 -29.48 -45.52
N TYR A 441 3.54 -29.47 -44.74
CA TYR A 441 4.70 -30.35 -44.94
C TYR A 441 5.24 -30.81 -43.58
N GLY A 442 5.43 -32.11 -43.43
CA GLY A 442 6.14 -32.72 -42.30
C GLY A 442 7.39 -33.44 -42.80
N GLY A 443 8.31 -33.79 -41.89
CA GLY A 443 9.51 -34.56 -42.23
C GLY A 443 10.50 -34.62 -41.05
N PRO A 444 11.04 -35.80 -40.69
CA PRO A 444 11.80 -35.98 -39.44
C PRO A 444 13.32 -36.06 -39.66
N TYR A 445 14.12 -36.19 -38.59
CA TYR A 445 15.05 -37.32 -38.38
C TYR A 445 15.84 -37.24 -37.04
N SER A 446 15.73 -38.32 -36.27
CA SER A 446 16.70 -39.04 -35.42
C SER A 446 17.97 -38.42 -34.80
N ALA A 447 18.22 -38.86 -33.55
CA ALA A 447 19.45 -38.80 -32.75
C ALA A 447 20.60 -39.72 -33.35
N PRO A 448 21.81 -39.95 -32.75
CA PRO A 448 22.13 -39.97 -31.29
C PRO A 448 23.57 -39.52 -30.83
N VAL A 449 23.83 -39.76 -29.53
CA VAL A 449 25.07 -39.60 -28.72
C VAL A 449 26.26 -40.46 -29.22
N PRO A 450 27.53 -40.10 -28.90
CA PRO A 450 28.28 -40.68 -27.76
C PRO A 450 29.11 -39.63 -26.96
N ALA A 451 29.37 -39.70 -25.65
CA ALA A 451 29.97 -40.71 -24.75
C ALA A 451 31.53 -40.71 -24.68
N GLY A 452 32.08 -40.52 -23.46
CA GLY A 452 33.52 -40.55 -23.08
C GLY A 452 34.04 -39.24 -22.46
N GLY A 453 34.93 -39.20 -21.45
CA GLY A 453 35.49 -40.26 -20.60
C GLY A 453 36.83 -39.88 -19.91
N TYR A 454 36.98 -40.21 -18.61
CA TYR A 454 38.22 -40.37 -17.81
C TYR A 454 39.16 -39.18 -17.44
N GLY A 455 39.85 -39.35 -16.28
CA GLY A 455 40.99 -38.57 -15.76
C GLY A 455 40.62 -37.52 -14.70
N GLN A 456 40.85 -37.63 -13.38
CA GLN A 456 41.87 -38.25 -12.49
C GLN A 456 43.11 -37.38 -12.16
N ALA A 457 43.23 -37.04 -10.86
CA ALA A 457 44.42 -36.70 -10.05
C ALA A 457 45.15 -35.34 -10.18
N GLY A 458 45.67 -34.89 -9.01
CA GLY A 458 46.53 -33.72 -8.79
C GLY A 458 45.76 -32.45 -8.39
N GLY A 459 46.15 -31.67 -7.39
CA GLY A 459 47.24 -31.73 -6.40
C GLY A 459 47.13 -30.49 -5.49
N GLY A 460 47.46 -30.60 -4.20
CA GLY A 460 47.14 -29.55 -3.21
C GLY A 460 48.02 -28.30 -3.27
N LEU A 461 47.59 -27.25 -2.55
CA LEU A 461 48.43 -26.15 -2.06
C LEU A 461 47.80 -25.50 -0.82
N ASP A 462 48.63 -24.87 0.00
CA ASP A 462 48.36 -24.57 1.42
C ASP A 462 47.54 -23.31 1.73
N ALA A 463 47.11 -23.29 2.99
CA ALA A 463 46.32 -22.26 3.66
C ALA A 463 46.86 -20.82 3.60
N LEU A 464 45.93 -19.87 3.68
CA LEU A 464 46.11 -18.67 4.52
C LEU A 464 44.87 -18.42 5.38
N THR A 465 45.12 -18.26 6.68
CA THR A 465 44.16 -18.04 7.77
C THR A 465 43.63 -16.60 7.81
N MET A 466 42.35 -16.43 8.14
CA MET A 466 41.82 -15.19 8.73
C MET A 466 41.07 -15.50 10.03
N GLY A 467 41.17 -14.57 10.98
CA GLY A 467 40.84 -14.79 12.39
C GLY A 467 39.36 -15.02 12.69
N SER A 468 39.12 -15.87 13.69
CA SER A 468 37.82 -16.00 14.35
C SER A 468 37.53 -14.78 15.22
N LEU A 469 36.31 -14.25 15.13
CA LEU A 469 35.75 -13.39 16.17
C LEU A 469 34.92 -14.24 17.14
N ASN A 470 35.02 -13.91 18.42
CA ASN A 470 34.63 -14.78 19.52
C ASN A 470 33.15 -14.61 19.87
N VAL A 471 32.31 -15.56 19.45
CA VAL A 471 30.85 -15.50 19.65
C VAL A 471 30.42 -15.88 21.07
N GLU A 472 31.25 -16.62 21.83
CA GLU A 472 30.90 -17.04 23.20
C GLU A 472 30.90 -15.90 24.22
N ALA A 473 31.64 -14.81 23.97
CA ALA A 473 31.64 -13.64 24.86
C ALA A 473 30.32 -12.84 24.81
N MET A 474 29.56 -12.95 23.73
CA MET A 474 28.36 -12.12 23.49
C MET A 474 27.05 -12.76 24.00
N LEU A 475 27.09 -14.06 24.35
CA LEU A 475 25.95 -14.78 24.92
C LEU A 475 25.92 -14.76 26.45
N ALA A 476 27.03 -14.44 27.11
CA ALA A 476 27.12 -14.38 28.57
C ALA A 476 26.54 -13.09 29.18
N GLU A 477 26.23 -12.07 28.38
CA GLU A 477 25.84 -10.74 28.86
C GLU A 477 24.31 -10.48 28.79
N MET A 478 23.53 -11.35 28.13
CA MET A 478 22.06 -11.22 28.05
C MET A 478 21.29 -11.97 29.15
N ASP A 479 21.94 -12.86 29.91
CA ASP A 479 21.28 -13.70 30.94
C ASP A 479 21.14 -12.99 32.31
N GLY A 480 21.65 -11.76 32.45
CA GLY A 480 21.74 -11.04 33.73
C GLY A 480 20.65 -10.01 34.02
N MET A 481 19.64 -9.85 33.14
CA MET A 481 18.75 -8.67 33.17
C MET A 481 17.33 -8.90 33.72
N PHE A 482 17.01 -10.10 34.22
CA PHE A 482 15.71 -10.42 34.83
C PHE A 482 15.83 -11.27 36.10
N ASP A 483 16.16 -10.65 37.24
CA ASP A 483 15.73 -11.19 38.55
C ASP A 483 15.56 -10.11 39.64
N SER A 484 14.76 -10.45 40.66
CA SER A 484 14.54 -9.82 41.97
C SER A 484 13.56 -8.62 42.08
N GLY A 485 12.27 -8.97 42.15
CA GLY A 485 11.24 -8.24 42.91
C GLY A 485 10.44 -9.25 43.77
N PRO A 486 10.17 -9.00 45.07
CA PRO A 486 9.99 -10.08 46.03
C PRO A 486 8.63 -10.78 46.00
N ALA A 487 8.66 -12.07 46.34
CA ALA A 487 7.50 -12.95 46.38
C ALA A 487 6.47 -12.58 47.46
N ASN A 488 5.19 -12.56 47.07
CA ASN A 488 4.06 -12.84 47.96
C ASN A 488 3.31 -14.04 47.38
N GLY A 489 3.33 -15.17 48.08
CA GLY A 489 2.74 -16.41 47.58
C GLY A 489 1.22 -16.46 47.78
N PHE A 490 0.48 -16.89 46.76
CA PHE A 490 -0.88 -17.43 46.95
C PHE A 490 -1.23 -18.45 45.85
N MET A 491 -1.77 -19.58 46.28
CA MET A 491 -2.40 -20.70 45.55
C MET A 491 -1.95 -21.01 44.10
N GLY A 492 -1.37 -22.22 43.92
CA GLY A 492 -1.36 -22.87 42.61
C GLY A 492 -2.78 -23.26 42.17
N GLY A 493 -3.13 -22.96 40.93
CA GLY A 493 -4.38 -23.36 40.28
C GLY A 493 -4.09 -24.15 38.99
N ASP A 494 -4.92 -25.14 38.71
CA ASP A 494 -4.63 -26.18 37.70
C ASP A 494 -4.60 -25.67 36.26
N ALA A 495 -3.41 -25.69 35.64
CA ALA A 495 -3.21 -25.33 34.24
C ALA A 495 -4.04 -26.19 33.26
N ALA A 496 -4.48 -27.38 33.67
CA ALA A 496 -5.33 -28.26 32.88
C ALA A 496 -6.70 -27.63 32.53
N GLY A 497 -7.22 -26.74 33.39
CA GLY A 497 -8.54 -26.12 33.19
C GLY A 497 -8.59 -25.18 31.98
N HIS A 498 -7.53 -24.43 31.71
CA HIS A 498 -7.50 -23.45 30.61
C HIS A 498 -7.53 -24.12 29.22
N GLN A 499 -6.82 -25.25 29.05
CA GLN A 499 -6.83 -25.96 27.77
C GLN A 499 -8.20 -26.59 27.47
N GLN A 500 -8.87 -27.13 28.50
CA GLN A 500 -10.22 -27.66 28.35
C GLN A 500 -11.25 -26.55 28.03
N GLN A 501 -11.15 -25.39 28.68
CA GLN A 501 -12.02 -24.23 28.42
C GLN A 501 -11.87 -23.72 26.98
N HIS A 502 -10.64 -23.67 26.45
CA HIS A 502 -10.41 -23.21 25.08
C HIS A 502 -10.91 -24.22 24.02
N GLN A 503 -10.80 -25.53 24.29
CA GLN A 503 -11.40 -26.56 23.45
C GLN A 503 -12.94 -26.50 23.47
N GLN A 504 -13.53 -26.18 24.62
CA GLN A 504 -14.98 -26.00 24.77
C GLN A 504 -15.49 -24.76 24.03
N GLN A 505 -14.75 -23.64 24.06
CA GLN A 505 -15.06 -22.45 23.25
C GLN A 505 -15.04 -22.75 21.74
N GLN A 506 -14.07 -23.54 21.25
CA GLN A 506 -14.01 -23.93 19.83
C GLN A 506 -15.22 -24.78 19.42
N GLN A 507 -15.64 -25.75 20.24
CA GLN A 507 -16.85 -26.53 20.00
C GLN A 507 -18.12 -25.67 20.04
N HIS A 508 -18.20 -24.70 20.96
CA HIS A 508 -19.35 -23.81 21.08
C HIS A 508 -19.46 -22.86 19.88
N HIS A 509 -18.34 -22.36 19.36
CA HIS A 509 -18.32 -21.52 18.16
C HIS A 509 -18.79 -22.29 16.91
N GLN A 510 -18.35 -23.54 16.72
CA GLN A 510 -18.88 -24.42 15.66
C GLN A 510 -20.39 -24.68 15.80
N GLN A 511 -20.90 -24.90 17.03
CA GLN A 511 -22.33 -25.08 17.25
C GLN A 511 -23.15 -23.81 17.02
N GLN A 512 -22.60 -22.63 17.31
CA GLN A 512 -23.27 -21.35 17.04
C GLN A 512 -23.36 -21.07 15.54
N GLN A 513 -22.29 -21.25 14.78
CA GLN A 513 -22.31 -21.13 13.31
C GLN A 513 -23.35 -22.10 12.70
N ARG A 514 -23.38 -23.36 13.15
CA ARG A 514 -24.39 -24.35 12.72
C ARG A 514 -25.84 -23.97 13.06
N ARG A 515 -26.08 -23.21 14.13
CA ARG A 515 -27.44 -22.79 14.51
C ARG A 515 -27.89 -21.54 13.77
N GLN A 516 -26.97 -20.63 13.43
CA GLN A 516 -27.30 -19.34 12.83
C GLN A 516 -27.73 -19.46 11.35
N TRP A 517 -27.28 -20.50 10.64
CA TRP A 517 -27.65 -20.76 9.23
C TRP A 517 -28.76 -21.81 9.02
N GLY A 518 -29.20 -22.49 10.08
CA GLY A 518 -30.14 -23.63 9.97
C GLY A 518 -31.63 -23.28 9.94
N ALA A 519 -32.00 -21.99 9.96
CA ALA A 519 -33.37 -21.56 10.24
C ALA A 519 -34.24 -21.27 8.99
N ASP A 520 -33.65 -20.85 7.87
CA ASP A 520 -34.39 -20.20 6.77
C ASP A 520 -34.56 -21.07 5.50
N ALA A 521 -34.20 -22.35 5.55
CA ALA A 521 -34.33 -23.28 4.40
C ALA A 521 -35.78 -23.77 4.17
N GLY A 522 -36.69 -22.84 3.89
CA GLY A 522 -38.13 -23.07 3.80
C GLY A 522 -38.74 -22.91 2.40
N GLY A 523 -38.44 -23.81 1.45
CA GLY A 523 -39.35 -24.07 0.33
C GLY A 523 -38.77 -24.29 -1.08
N GLY A 524 -39.20 -25.38 -1.71
CA GLY A 524 -39.70 -25.26 -3.10
C GLY A 524 -38.85 -25.78 -4.26
N GLY A 525 -37.64 -26.32 -4.03
CA GLY A 525 -36.83 -26.94 -5.10
C GLY A 525 -36.26 -28.29 -4.67
N ALA A 526 -36.74 -29.39 -5.27
CA ALA A 526 -36.10 -30.70 -5.10
C ALA A 526 -34.85 -30.76 -5.99
N GLY A 527 -33.79 -30.07 -5.58
CA GLY A 527 -32.48 -30.13 -6.23
C GLY A 527 -32.01 -31.58 -6.36
N GLN A 528 -31.34 -31.90 -7.48
CA GLN A 528 -30.79 -33.25 -7.66
C GLN A 528 -29.80 -33.56 -6.53
N PRO A 529 -29.76 -34.81 -6.03
CA PRO A 529 -28.83 -35.19 -4.98
C PRO A 529 -27.40 -34.97 -5.46
N LEU A 530 -26.69 -34.07 -4.78
CA LEU A 530 -25.34 -33.66 -5.16
C LEU A 530 -24.39 -34.83 -4.93
N SER A 531 -23.98 -35.43 -6.06
CA SER A 531 -23.18 -36.65 -6.07
C SER A 531 -21.71 -36.37 -5.77
N ARG A 532 -21.00 -37.38 -5.25
CA ARG A 532 -19.56 -37.33 -5.06
C ARG A 532 -18.79 -37.00 -6.36
N MET A 533 -19.28 -37.47 -7.51
CA MET A 533 -18.65 -37.23 -8.80
C MET A 533 -18.73 -35.75 -9.20
N ALA A 534 -19.90 -35.12 -9.02
CA ALA A 534 -20.07 -33.69 -9.23
C ALA A 534 -19.17 -32.86 -8.29
N LEU A 535 -18.97 -33.30 -7.03
CA LEU A 535 -18.05 -32.62 -6.12
C LEU A 535 -16.60 -32.68 -6.65
N ARG A 536 -16.15 -33.84 -7.16
CA ARG A 536 -14.82 -33.97 -7.76
C ARG A 536 -14.62 -33.07 -8.97
N GLU A 537 -15.63 -32.99 -9.84
CA GLU A 537 -15.61 -32.10 -11.01
C GLU A 537 -15.46 -30.65 -10.56
N MET A 538 -16.31 -30.17 -9.63
CA MET A 538 -16.21 -28.82 -9.07
C MET A 538 -14.85 -28.53 -8.40
N ILE A 539 -14.33 -29.47 -7.61
CA ILE A 539 -13.01 -29.35 -6.95
C ILE A 539 -11.91 -29.19 -8.00
N MET A 540 -11.90 -30.03 -9.04
CA MET A 540 -10.87 -29.98 -10.08
C MET A 540 -11.00 -28.74 -10.95
N ASP A 541 -12.19 -28.40 -11.43
CA ASP A 541 -12.43 -27.23 -12.29
C ASP A 541 -12.03 -25.92 -11.58
N ALA A 542 -12.44 -25.75 -10.32
CA ALA A 542 -12.07 -24.58 -9.53
C ALA A 542 -10.56 -24.54 -9.19
N TYR A 543 -9.92 -25.70 -9.01
CA TYR A 543 -8.48 -25.78 -8.80
C TYR A 543 -7.68 -25.50 -10.07
N GLU A 544 -8.05 -26.05 -11.22
CA GLU A 544 -7.39 -25.79 -12.50
C GLU A 544 -7.58 -24.32 -12.91
N GLY A 545 -8.77 -23.75 -12.71
CA GLY A 545 -9.06 -22.32 -12.82
C GLY A 545 -8.32 -21.42 -11.81
N SER A 546 -7.49 -21.97 -10.92
CA SER A 546 -6.62 -21.20 -10.02
C SER A 546 -5.21 -20.94 -10.55
N GLY A 547 -4.78 -21.62 -11.62
CA GLY A 547 -3.46 -21.44 -12.24
C GLY A 547 -2.28 -22.01 -11.44
N LEU A 548 -2.54 -22.85 -10.42
CA LEU A 548 -1.50 -23.51 -9.62
C LEU A 548 -0.84 -24.64 -10.43
N SER A 549 0.49 -24.74 -10.37
CA SER A 549 1.24 -25.72 -11.18
C SER A 549 1.36 -27.09 -10.49
N ARG A 550 1.38 -27.12 -9.15
CA ARG A 550 1.31 -28.38 -8.40
C ARG A 550 -0.09 -28.97 -8.56
N LYS A 551 -0.19 -30.26 -8.87
CA LYS A 551 -1.48 -30.96 -8.99
C LYS A 551 -1.99 -31.44 -7.63
N LEU A 552 -3.32 -31.49 -7.47
CA LEU A 552 -3.94 -32.21 -6.36
C LEU A 552 -3.64 -33.71 -6.48
N THR A 553 -3.23 -34.34 -5.39
CA THR A 553 -3.04 -35.78 -5.30
C THR A 553 -4.38 -36.48 -5.06
N GLY A 554 -4.43 -37.80 -5.26
CA GLY A 554 -5.62 -38.57 -4.88
C GLY A 554 -5.94 -38.51 -3.37
N GLN A 555 -4.93 -38.25 -2.53
CA GLN A 555 -5.11 -38.07 -1.09
C GLN A 555 -5.76 -36.70 -0.79
N ASP A 556 -5.30 -35.63 -1.46
CA ASP A 556 -5.91 -34.30 -1.36
C ASP A 556 -7.40 -34.33 -1.70
N VAL A 557 -7.75 -34.93 -2.84
CA VAL A 557 -9.15 -35.05 -3.29
C VAL A 557 -9.98 -35.85 -2.29
N SER A 558 -9.46 -36.99 -1.80
CA SER A 558 -10.18 -37.81 -0.81
C SER A 558 -10.39 -37.09 0.53
N ALA A 559 -9.44 -36.23 0.94
CA ALA A 559 -9.57 -35.41 2.13
C ALA A 559 -10.61 -34.29 1.96
N LEU A 560 -10.63 -33.62 0.80
CA LEU A 560 -11.64 -32.62 0.45
C LEU A 560 -13.06 -33.22 0.36
N GLU A 561 -13.20 -34.42 -0.21
CA GLU A 561 -14.46 -35.18 -0.17
C GLU A 561 -14.92 -35.45 1.26
N SER A 562 -14.00 -35.87 2.13
CA SER A 562 -14.27 -36.10 3.56
C SER A 562 -14.71 -34.81 4.27
N GLN A 563 -14.07 -33.68 3.97
CA GLN A 563 -14.45 -32.37 4.50
C GLN A 563 -15.85 -31.92 4.05
N ALA A 564 -16.23 -32.20 2.80
CA ALA A 564 -17.59 -31.96 2.31
C ALA A 564 -18.66 -32.87 2.94
N GLY A 565 -18.26 -33.88 3.73
CA GLY A 565 -19.14 -34.79 4.45
C GLY A 565 -19.31 -36.17 3.81
N PHE A 566 -18.53 -36.50 2.76
CA PHE A 566 -18.55 -37.83 2.18
C PHE A 566 -17.68 -38.82 3.00
N PRO A 567 -18.20 -40.00 3.38
CA PRO A 567 -17.40 -40.97 4.15
C PRO A 567 -16.20 -41.50 3.36
N ALA A 568 -15.00 -41.40 3.93
CA ALA A 568 -13.72 -41.75 3.29
C ALA A 568 -13.68 -43.21 2.76
N ASP A 569 -14.19 -44.16 3.55
CA ASP A 569 -14.16 -45.59 3.22
C ASP A 569 -15.23 -46.02 2.20
N ALA A 570 -16.18 -45.15 1.86
CA ALA A 570 -17.26 -45.51 0.96
C ALA A 570 -16.79 -45.48 -0.50
N SER A 571 -16.47 -46.65 -1.04
CA SER A 571 -16.45 -46.90 -2.49
C SER A 571 -17.85 -46.84 -3.14
N SER A 572 -18.91 -46.69 -2.31
CA SER A 572 -20.29 -46.54 -2.76
C SER A 572 -20.51 -45.20 -3.47
N SER A 573 -20.77 -45.26 -4.77
CA SER A 573 -21.22 -44.13 -5.60
C SER A 573 -22.60 -43.59 -5.21
N ALA A 574 -23.33 -44.26 -4.30
CA ALA A 574 -24.66 -43.86 -3.84
C ALA A 574 -24.66 -42.88 -2.66
N ALA A 575 -23.48 -42.48 -2.15
CA ALA A 575 -23.41 -41.41 -1.15
C ALA A 575 -23.74 -40.05 -1.79
N SER A 576 -24.52 -39.23 -1.09
CA SER A 576 -24.82 -37.82 -1.42
C SER A 576 -24.73 -36.96 -0.15
N ILE A 577 -24.56 -35.65 -0.33
CA ILE A 577 -24.58 -34.65 0.74
C ILE A 577 -25.75 -33.68 0.56
N SER A 578 -26.15 -32.97 1.61
CA SER A 578 -27.18 -31.94 1.49
C SER A 578 -26.66 -30.70 0.75
N GLU A 579 -27.55 -29.94 0.12
CA GLU A 579 -27.21 -28.68 -0.55
C GLU A 579 -26.57 -27.67 0.41
N SER A 580 -27.02 -27.63 1.67
CA SER A 580 -26.40 -26.79 2.70
C SER A 580 -24.95 -27.17 3.00
N GLN A 581 -24.63 -28.46 3.10
CA GLN A 581 -23.25 -28.94 3.27
C GLN A 581 -22.39 -28.63 2.04
N TRP A 582 -22.96 -28.74 0.84
CA TRP A 582 -22.27 -28.36 -0.39
C TRP A 582 -21.92 -26.87 -0.40
N ARG A 583 -22.90 -25.98 -0.16
CA ARG A 583 -22.68 -24.52 -0.13
C ARG A 583 -21.68 -24.11 0.94
N GLU A 584 -21.74 -24.74 2.12
CA GLU A 584 -20.75 -24.54 3.19
C GLU A 584 -19.35 -24.93 2.70
N PHE A 585 -19.17 -26.16 2.19
CA PHE A 585 -17.89 -26.63 1.66
C PHE A 585 -17.37 -25.77 0.51
N GLU A 586 -18.23 -25.39 -0.43
CA GLU A 586 -17.91 -24.55 -1.59
C GLU A 586 -17.32 -23.20 -1.15
N GLY A 587 -17.94 -22.52 -0.17
CA GLY A 587 -17.43 -21.27 0.40
C GLY A 587 -16.10 -21.44 1.15
N GLN A 588 -15.95 -22.53 1.92
CA GLN A 588 -14.68 -22.86 2.58
C GLN A 588 -13.57 -23.12 1.55
N TYR A 589 -13.86 -23.90 0.50
CA TYR A 589 -12.91 -24.29 -0.53
C TYR A 589 -12.44 -23.10 -1.36
N HIS A 590 -13.36 -22.21 -1.80
CA HIS A 590 -13.00 -20.95 -2.45
C HIS A 590 -12.10 -20.07 -1.58
N THR A 591 -12.31 -20.05 -0.27
CA THR A 591 -11.45 -19.31 0.68
C THR A 591 -10.04 -19.92 0.75
N VAL A 592 -9.92 -21.24 0.70
CA VAL A 592 -8.60 -21.92 0.60
C VAL A 592 -7.95 -21.73 -0.78
N LEU A 593 -8.71 -21.68 -1.88
CA LEU A 593 -8.18 -21.35 -3.20
C LEU A 593 -7.63 -19.92 -3.27
N LYS A 594 -8.27 -18.94 -2.62
CA LYS A 594 -7.74 -17.57 -2.45
C LYS A 594 -6.39 -17.59 -1.71
N LEU A 595 -6.31 -18.31 -0.59
CA LEU A 595 -5.06 -18.51 0.15
C LEU A 595 -3.98 -19.18 -0.73
N LEU A 596 -4.33 -20.25 -1.45
CA LEU A 596 -3.42 -20.99 -2.32
C LEU A 596 -2.81 -20.13 -3.42
N ARG A 597 -3.60 -19.25 -4.06
CA ARG A 597 -3.10 -18.27 -5.03
C ARG A 597 -2.07 -17.33 -4.39
N GLN A 598 -2.36 -16.81 -3.18
CA GLN A 598 -1.45 -15.94 -2.43
C GLN A 598 -0.13 -16.62 -2.04
N ILE A 599 -0.15 -17.93 -1.73
CA ILE A 599 1.04 -18.72 -1.35
C ILE A 599 1.61 -19.58 -2.48
N SER A 600 1.14 -19.37 -3.71
CA SER A 600 1.44 -20.19 -4.90
C SER A 600 2.94 -20.47 -5.09
N SER A 601 3.79 -19.45 -4.90
CA SER A 601 5.25 -19.57 -4.99
C SER A 601 5.89 -20.61 -4.06
N VAL A 602 5.26 -20.94 -2.93
CA VAL A 602 5.73 -21.96 -1.97
C VAL A 602 4.89 -23.25 -2.05
N TRP A 603 3.59 -23.13 -2.35
CA TRP A 603 2.72 -24.29 -2.58
C TRP A 603 3.18 -25.15 -3.78
N ASN A 604 3.62 -24.50 -4.86
CA ASN A 604 4.08 -25.15 -6.09
C ASN A 604 5.47 -25.82 -5.95
N MET A 605 6.11 -25.78 -4.78
CA MET A 605 7.39 -26.46 -4.52
C MET A 605 7.15 -27.93 -4.16
N GLU A 606 7.52 -28.85 -5.07
CA GLU A 606 7.33 -30.30 -4.90
C GLU A 606 8.60 -31.06 -4.47
N ASP A 607 9.80 -30.46 -4.47
CA ASP A 607 11.01 -31.05 -3.86
C ASP A 607 11.88 -30.01 -3.13
N PRO A 608 11.87 -29.98 -1.78
CA PRO A 608 10.93 -30.68 -0.89
C PRO A 608 9.53 -30.04 -0.93
N THR A 609 8.51 -30.84 -0.62
CA THR A 609 7.14 -30.37 -0.40
C THR A 609 7.08 -29.52 0.87
N ILE A 610 6.91 -28.20 0.72
CA ILE A 610 6.98 -27.26 1.86
C ILE A 610 5.67 -27.16 2.63
N ILE A 611 4.56 -27.15 1.89
CA ILE A 611 3.21 -27.09 2.42
C ILE A 611 2.57 -28.44 2.14
N ALA A 612 2.27 -29.16 3.21
CA ALA A 612 1.52 -30.40 3.13
C ALA A 612 0.13 -30.14 2.55
N GLY A 613 -0.40 -31.14 1.86
CA GLY A 613 -1.68 -31.11 1.20
C GLY A 613 -2.87 -31.13 2.16
N PHE A 614 -4.04 -31.35 1.58
CA PHE A 614 -5.33 -31.36 2.28
C PHE A 614 -5.51 -32.62 3.14
N ASP A 615 -4.74 -33.68 2.91
CA ASP A 615 -4.75 -34.90 3.73
C ASP A 615 -4.07 -34.72 5.11
N MET A 616 -3.26 -33.67 5.28
CA MET A 616 -2.48 -33.45 6.49
C MET A 616 -3.29 -32.65 7.53
N ASP A 617 -3.97 -33.37 8.42
CA ASP A 617 -4.71 -32.78 9.55
C ASP A 617 -3.81 -32.53 10.79
N ARG A 618 -4.41 -32.15 11.93
CA ARG A 618 -3.66 -31.98 13.18
C ARG A 618 -3.08 -33.30 13.70
N LEU A 619 -3.83 -34.41 13.63
CA LEU A 619 -3.38 -35.69 14.17
C LEU A 619 -2.25 -36.29 13.34
N GLY A 620 -2.32 -36.20 12.01
CA GLY A 620 -1.24 -36.53 11.07
C GLY A 620 0.01 -35.68 11.32
N THR A 621 -0.16 -34.37 11.56
CA THR A 621 0.95 -33.47 11.94
C THR A 621 1.65 -33.93 13.22
N VAL A 622 0.87 -34.27 14.26
CA VAL A 622 1.39 -34.78 15.54
C VAL A 622 2.12 -36.10 15.34
N ALA A 623 1.54 -37.04 14.60
CA ALA A 623 2.14 -38.34 14.33
C ALA A 623 3.46 -38.21 13.55
N ALA A 624 3.49 -37.36 12.52
CA ALA A 624 4.67 -37.13 11.69
C ALA A 624 5.82 -36.45 12.45
N LEU A 625 5.53 -35.48 13.33
CA LEU A 625 6.56 -34.79 14.13
C LEU A 625 6.99 -35.57 15.38
N ARG A 626 6.24 -36.60 15.82
CA ARG A 626 6.53 -37.34 17.05
C ARG A 626 7.92 -37.99 17.06
N SER A 627 8.41 -38.49 15.93
CA SER A 627 9.75 -39.10 15.80
C SER A 627 10.87 -38.12 15.42
N GLU A 628 10.56 -36.93 14.92
CA GLU A 628 11.56 -35.97 14.41
C GLU A 628 12.34 -35.26 15.53
N PRO A 629 13.52 -34.66 15.25
CA PRO A 629 14.23 -33.83 16.21
C PRO A 629 13.59 -32.44 16.36
N SER A 630 13.90 -31.78 17.47
CA SER A 630 13.50 -30.39 17.73
C SER A 630 13.90 -29.45 16.60
N GLY A 631 13.01 -28.51 16.28
CA GLY A 631 13.13 -27.57 15.17
C GLY A 631 12.69 -28.12 13.80
N THR A 632 12.23 -29.37 13.74
CA THR A 632 11.54 -29.88 12.55
C THR A 632 10.10 -29.35 12.51
N PHE A 633 9.62 -28.92 11.35
CA PHE A 633 8.30 -28.33 11.19
C PHE A 633 7.55 -28.81 9.93
N ILE A 634 6.22 -28.68 9.98
CA ILE A 634 5.28 -28.91 8.87
C ILE A 634 4.40 -27.65 8.74
N CYS A 635 4.16 -27.21 7.51
CA CYS A 635 3.09 -26.25 7.18
C CYS A 635 1.90 -27.01 6.58
N ARG A 636 0.68 -26.76 7.05
CA ARG A 636 -0.56 -27.35 6.53
C ARG A 636 -1.73 -26.37 6.58
N PHE A 637 -2.84 -26.67 5.90
CA PHE A 637 -4.06 -25.85 6.03
C PHE A 637 -4.77 -26.07 7.38
N SER A 638 -5.54 -25.06 7.81
CA SER A 638 -6.41 -25.17 8.97
C SER A 638 -7.82 -25.59 8.54
N MET A 639 -8.16 -26.87 8.74
CA MET A 639 -9.50 -27.39 8.38
C MET A 639 -10.65 -26.77 9.19
N SER A 640 -10.36 -26.21 10.36
CA SER A 640 -11.33 -25.49 11.19
C SER A 640 -11.36 -23.97 10.95
N GLN A 641 -10.41 -23.44 10.18
CA GLN A 641 -10.31 -22.01 9.84
C GLN A 641 -9.88 -21.85 8.38
N PRO A 642 -10.82 -21.96 7.42
CA PRO A 642 -10.55 -21.75 6.00
C PRO A 642 -9.79 -20.44 5.75
N GLY A 643 -8.85 -20.44 4.80
CA GLY A 643 -7.99 -19.29 4.55
C GLY A 643 -6.81 -19.13 5.52
N CYS A 644 -6.62 -20.02 6.50
CA CYS A 644 -5.45 -20.02 7.38
C CYS A 644 -4.47 -21.18 7.11
N LEU A 645 -3.17 -20.86 7.17
CA LEU A 645 -2.07 -21.81 7.21
C LEU A 645 -1.62 -22.03 8.66
N VAL A 646 -1.29 -23.27 9.04
CA VAL A 646 -0.74 -23.61 10.36
C VAL A 646 0.68 -24.13 10.21
N LEU A 647 1.63 -23.39 10.77
CA LEU A 647 3.02 -23.82 10.91
C LEU A 647 3.16 -24.52 12.27
N SER A 648 3.49 -25.82 12.24
CA SER A 648 3.65 -26.64 13.45
C SER A 648 5.10 -27.06 13.58
N THR A 649 5.78 -26.63 14.65
CA THR A 649 7.20 -26.92 14.91
C THR A 649 7.36 -27.76 16.16
N LYS A 650 8.19 -28.80 16.12
CA LYS A 650 8.57 -29.54 17.32
C LYS A 650 9.54 -28.73 18.17
N ALA A 651 9.13 -28.32 19.36
CA ALA A 651 9.96 -27.52 20.26
C ALA A 651 9.60 -27.81 21.73
N PRO A 652 9.91 -29.00 22.28
CA PRO A 652 9.47 -29.43 23.61
C PRO A 652 10.01 -28.60 24.78
N ALA A 653 11.01 -27.74 24.55
CA ALA A 653 11.53 -26.79 25.53
C ALA A 653 10.90 -25.39 25.44
N HIS A 654 9.98 -25.16 24.49
CA HIS A 654 9.34 -23.86 24.31
C HIS A 654 8.16 -23.71 25.30
N PRO A 655 7.98 -22.55 25.96
CA PRO A 655 6.94 -22.38 26.98
C PRO A 655 5.51 -22.56 26.45
N ASN A 656 5.29 -22.28 25.15
CA ASN A 656 3.99 -22.45 24.48
C ASN A 656 3.88 -23.78 23.72
N ALA A 657 4.68 -24.80 24.04
CA ALA A 657 4.54 -26.12 23.46
C ALA A 657 3.33 -26.86 24.07
N ASP A 658 2.59 -27.60 23.25
CA ASP A 658 1.50 -28.45 23.72
C ASP A 658 2.00 -29.78 24.31
N ALA A 659 1.08 -30.66 24.71
CA ALA A 659 1.40 -31.94 25.35
C ALA A 659 2.22 -32.91 24.47
N ASP A 660 2.21 -32.74 23.13
CA ASP A 660 3.05 -33.50 22.19
C ASP A 660 4.40 -32.79 21.93
N GLY A 661 4.67 -31.68 22.62
CA GLY A 661 5.90 -30.87 22.47
C GLY A 661 5.91 -30.00 21.22
N LEU A 662 4.73 -29.65 20.68
CA LEU A 662 4.60 -28.87 19.44
C LEU A 662 4.17 -27.43 19.72
N VAL A 663 4.77 -26.50 18.98
CA VAL A 663 4.34 -25.10 18.91
C VAL A 663 3.59 -24.92 17.59
N HIS A 664 2.34 -24.47 17.67
CA HIS A 664 1.50 -24.16 16.52
C HIS A 664 1.36 -22.65 16.35
N ALA A 665 1.63 -22.15 15.14
CA ALA A 665 1.35 -20.77 14.75
C ALA A 665 0.37 -20.76 13.59
N ILE A 666 -0.67 -19.93 13.72
CA ILE A 666 -1.67 -19.70 12.67
C ILE A 666 -1.25 -18.44 11.92
N ILE A 667 -1.17 -18.54 10.60
CA ILE A 667 -0.90 -17.45 9.66
C ILE A 667 -2.16 -17.32 8.80
N ARG A 668 -2.88 -16.20 8.94
CA ARG A 668 -4.12 -15.93 8.21
C ARG A 668 -3.82 -15.33 6.84
N ILE A 669 -4.81 -15.27 5.97
CA ILE A 669 -4.65 -14.68 4.63
C ILE A 669 -4.35 -13.17 4.71
N GLU A 670 -4.83 -12.48 5.75
CA GLU A 670 -4.55 -11.06 6.01
C GLU A 670 -3.08 -10.84 6.41
N ASP A 671 -2.53 -11.73 7.26
CA ASP A 671 -1.11 -11.71 7.67
C ASP A 671 -0.16 -11.90 6.45
N LEU A 672 -0.68 -12.41 5.33
CA LEU A 672 0.02 -12.62 4.07
C LEU A 672 -0.06 -11.44 3.10
N LEU A 673 -0.87 -10.41 3.41
CA LEU A 673 -0.86 -9.12 2.71
C LEU A 673 0.30 -8.25 3.19
N GLU A 674 0.56 -8.24 4.50
CA GLU A 674 1.69 -7.51 5.10
C GLU A 674 3.04 -8.17 4.78
N ARG A 675 3.06 -9.51 4.69
CA ARG A 675 4.31 -10.28 4.71
C ARG A 675 4.17 -11.62 3.99
N ARG A 676 5.03 -11.86 3.00
CA ARG A 676 5.07 -13.11 2.24
C ARG A 676 5.26 -14.36 3.12
N VAL A 677 4.61 -15.45 2.74
CA VAL A 677 4.63 -16.75 3.46
C VAL A 677 6.03 -17.35 3.63
N ASP A 678 6.91 -17.21 2.64
CA ASP A 678 8.31 -17.67 2.71
C ASP A 678 9.09 -16.90 3.79
N THR A 679 8.82 -15.61 3.93
CA THR A 679 9.40 -14.73 4.94
C THR A 679 8.84 -15.04 6.33
N TRP A 680 7.55 -15.38 6.47
CA TRP A 680 6.99 -15.93 7.72
C TRP A 680 7.68 -17.25 8.12
N ILE A 681 7.75 -18.23 7.22
CA ILE A 681 8.37 -19.54 7.50
C ILE A 681 9.85 -19.38 7.87
N ARG A 682 10.60 -18.55 7.14
CA ARG A 682 12.04 -18.33 7.33
C ARG A 682 12.38 -17.75 8.70
N ASP A 683 11.60 -16.79 9.18
CA ASP A 683 11.93 -16.08 10.41
C ASP A 683 11.22 -16.68 11.65
N PHE A 684 10.36 -17.70 11.45
CA PHE A 684 9.72 -18.42 12.56
C PHE A 684 10.79 -19.03 13.51
N PRO A 685 10.78 -18.69 14.81
CA PRO A 685 11.79 -19.12 15.75
C PRO A 685 11.70 -20.63 16.03
N GLY A 686 12.84 -21.27 16.29
CA GLY A 686 12.92 -22.72 16.50
C GLY A 686 12.79 -23.57 15.23
N ALA A 687 11.99 -23.16 14.24
CA ALA A 687 11.89 -23.86 12.96
C ALA A 687 13.23 -23.82 12.19
N THR A 688 13.91 -24.96 12.07
CA THR A 688 15.20 -25.11 11.37
C THR A 688 15.11 -26.03 10.15
N HIS A 689 14.21 -27.01 10.15
CA HIS A 689 14.09 -27.99 9.08
C HIS A 689 12.64 -28.24 8.69
N VAL A 690 12.34 -28.20 7.39
CA VAL A 690 11.03 -28.64 6.88
C VAL A 690 11.02 -30.17 6.76
N LEU A 691 9.90 -30.80 7.11
CA LEU A 691 9.65 -32.21 6.82
C LEU A 691 8.78 -32.32 5.56
N ASP A 692 9.34 -32.86 4.47
CA ASP A 692 8.54 -33.36 3.36
C ASP A 692 7.85 -34.66 3.82
N VAL A 693 6.58 -34.53 4.20
CA VAL A 693 5.76 -35.59 4.79
C VAL A 693 5.55 -36.78 3.85
N TYR A 694 5.49 -36.55 2.54
CA TYR A 694 5.26 -37.60 1.54
C TYR A 694 6.53 -38.38 1.20
N LYS A 695 7.70 -37.74 1.27
CA LYS A 695 8.99 -38.37 1.03
C LYS A 695 9.71 -38.83 2.30
N GLY A 696 9.17 -38.51 3.49
CA GLY A 696 9.83 -38.72 4.78
C GLY A 696 11.18 -37.99 4.89
N LYS A 697 11.35 -36.89 4.15
CA LYS A 697 12.65 -36.24 3.91
C LYS A 697 12.73 -34.92 4.66
N ARG A 698 13.55 -34.88 5.71
CA ARG A 698 13.86 -33.64 6.42
C ARG A 698 14.90 -32.80 5.64
N VAL A 699 14.60 -31.53 5.38
CA VAL A 699 15.48 -30.60 4.65
C VAL A 699 15.70 -29.32 5.46
N ASP A 700 16.95 -28.84 5.51
CA ASP A 700 17.32 -27.57 6.14
C ASP A 700 16.57 -26.40 5.47
N LYS A 701 15.82 -25.64 6.29
CA LYS A 701 15.04 -24.47 5.87
C LYS A 701 15.87 -23.47 5.08
N ARG A 702 17.15 -23.29 5.45
CA ARG A 702 18.06 -22.36 4.77
C ARG A 702 18.36 -22.79 3.34
N LYS A 703 18.47 -24.10 3.08
CA LYS A 703 18.72 -24.64 1.73
C LYS A 703 17.52 -24.50 0.82
N VAL A 704 16.31 -24.68 1.35
CA VAL A 704 15.05 -24.48 0.63
C VAL A 704 14.91 -23.04 0.12
N PHE A 705 15.10 -22.07 1.02
CA PHE A 705 14.82 -20.66 0.71
C PHE A 705 16.02 -19.87 0.19
N ALA A 706 17.22 -20.45 0.12
CA ALA A 706 18.40 -19.79 -0.47
C ALA A 706 18.22 -19.49 -1.96
N SER A 707 17.67 -20.44 -2.73
CA SER A 707 17.57 -20.40 -4.19
C SER A 707 16.90 -19.14 -4.74
N ASN A 708 15.88 -18.66 -4.04
CA ASN A 708 15.04 -17.54 -4.48
C ASN A 708 15.58 -16.16 -4.07
N TYR A 709 16.55 -16.10 -3.14
CA TYR A 709 17.08 -14.84 -2.60
C TYR A 709 18.42 -14.41 -3.20
N THR A 710 19.24 -15.35 -3.66
CA THR A 710 20.55 -15.06 -4.27
C THR A 710 20.43 -14.19 -5.53
N ARG A 711 19.30 -14.25 -6.25
CA ARG A 711 19.07 -13.44 -7.45
C ARG A 711 18.98 -11.94 -7.19
N LEU A 712 18.41 -11.50 -6.05
CA LEU A 712 18.31 -10.07 -5.76
C LEU A 712 19.67 -9.46 -5.47
N ARG A 713 20.48 -10.07 -4.59
CA ARG A 713 21.87 -9.60 -4.36
C ARG A 713 22.77 -9.69 -5.59
N ALA A 714 22.52 -10.64 -6.49
CA ALA A 714 23.26 -10.72 -7.75
C ALA A 714 22.83 -9.65 -8.76
N LEU A 715 21.56 -9.22 -8.73
CA LEU A 715 21.07 -8.11 -9.54
C LEU A 715 21.49 -6.76 -8.97
N ASP A 716 21.42 -6.56 -7.64
CA ASP A 716 21.96 -5.37 -6.98
C ASP A 716 23.47 -5.21 -7.29
N ALA A 717 24.23 -6.31 -7.23
CA ALA A 717 25.65 -6.31 -7.58
C ALA A 717 25.93 -6.12 -9.09
N LEU A 718 24.98 -6.42 -9.96
CA LEU A 718 25.07 -6.15 -11.40
C LEU A 718 24.72 -4.70 -11.72
N ASP A 719 23.70 -4.12 -11.09
CA ASP A 719 23.37 -2.69 -11.18
C ASP A 719 24.51 -1.81 -10.63
N ASP A 720 25.15 -2.23 -9.52
CA ASP A 720 26.37 -1.58 -9.00
C ASP A 720 27.56 -1.69 -10.00
N MET A 721 27.66 -2.81 -10.74
CA MET A 721 28.68 -3.00 -11.78
C MET A 721 28.42 -2.19 -13.06
N ASP A 722 27.16 -2.09 -13.51
CA ASP A 722 26.79 -1.25 -14.65
C ASP A 722 26.93 0.25 -14.31
N GLY A 723 26.70 0.64 -13.06
CA GLY A 723 27.03 1.98 -12.55
C GLY A 723 28.54 2.28 -12.59
N LEU A 724 29.39 1.28 -12.30
CA LEU A 724 30.86 1.40 -12.37
C LEU A 724 31.39 1.43 -13.81
N LEU A 725 30.82 0.65 -14.73
CA LEU A 725 31.24 0.61 -16.13
C LEU A 725 30.68 1.78 -16.96
N GLY A 726 29.45 2.22 -16.70
CA GLY A 726 28.81 3.33 -17.39
C GLY A 726 29.48 4.69 -17.15
N GLY A 727 30.12 4.89 -15.99
CA GLY A 727 30.83 6.13 -15.66
C GLY A 727 32.10 6.37 -16.49
N ALA A 728 32.86 5.31 -16.79
CA ALA A 728 34.16 5.43 -17.47
C ALA A 728 34.04 5.75 -18.98
N ALA A 729 32.94 5.32 -19.62
CA ALA A 729 32.74 5.54 -21.06
C ALA A 729 32.36 6.99 -21.41
N ALA A 730 31.71 7.72 -20.49
CA ALA A 730 31.24 9.08 -20.73
C ALA A 730 32.37 10.12 -20.75
N ASP A 731 33.35 10.01 -19.83
CA ASP A 731 34.49 10.94 -19.76
C ASP A 731 35.45 10.78 -20.95
N ALA A 732 35.59 9.56 -21.49
CA ALA A 732 36.46 9.26 -22.63
C ALA A 732 36.00 9.91 -23.94
N MET A 733 34.72 10.27 -24.09
CA MET A 733 34.19 10.89 -25.32
C MET A 733 34.16 12.43 -25.30
N MET A 734 34.39 13.09 -24.16
CA MET A 734 34.35 14.55 -24.03
C MET A 734 35.75 15.20 -23.91
N GLY A 735 36.80 14.42 -23.60
CA GLY A 735 38.18 14.89 -23.39
C GLY A 735 39.07 14.94 -24.65
N GLY A 736 38.58 15.49 -25.77
CA GLY A 736 39.21 15.33 -27.09
C GLY A 736 39.56 16.61 -27.87
N GLY A 737 40.02 17.69 -27.23
CA GLY A 737 40.26 18.96 -27.92
C GLY A 737 41.39 19.85 -27.37
N GLY A 738 42.50 19.92 -28.11
CA GLY A 738 43.50 21.01 -27.99
C GLY A 738 44.96 20.55 -28.00
N GLY A 739 45.73 20.91 -29.02
CA GLY A 739 47.19 20.65 -29.04
C GLY A 739 47.88 20.69 -30.41
N ARG A 740 47.93 21.86 -31.07
CA ARG A 740 48.90 22.11 -32.17
C ARG A 740 50.29 22.38 -31.58
N GLY A 741 51.37 21.99 -32.26
CA GLY A 741 52.67 22.66 -32.06
C GLY A 741 53.91 21.90 -32.54
N ALA A 742 54.52 22.40 -33.61
CA ALA A 742 55.82 22.02 -34.17
C ALA A 742 56.94 21.66 -33.17
N PHE A 743 57.73 20.61 -33.48
CA PHE A 743 58.95 20.74 -34.29
C PHE A 743 59.38 19.39 -34.89
#